data_AF-E8U3R8-F1
#
_entry.id   AF-E8U3R8-F1
#
_cell.length_a   1.000
_cell.length_b   1.000
_cell.length_c   1.000
_cell.angle_alpha   90.00
_cell.angle_beta   90.00
_cell.angle_gamma   90.00
#
_symmetry.space_group_name_H-M   'P 1'
#
loop_
_entity.id
_entity.type
_entity.pdbx_description
1 polymer ?
#
loop_
_entity_poly.entity_id
_entity_poly.type
_entity_poly.pdbx_seq_one_letter_code
_entity_poly.pdbx_strand_id
1 'polypeptide(L)'
;MTAHAQPHLTVVERQVYRGPNIYGYRPMLRFQLDLGALEAHPSNTLPGFTERLVALLPTLHNHGCSYREPGGFIRRLEDGTWIGHITEHVALELQTLAGTRVTYGKTRSVPGQPGVYNIVYRYLEERVGLLAGVTALRLVNSLLPEHLRGLSSLTRLLPDDVTLPYDLDAPFDLERELGELRRIAKRYALGPTTRALVQETERRGIPTIRLDDNSLVQLGYGRYSRRIRASITGNTSYIATETASDKALTKTLLDRAGLPVPRGAVVRTAEEAVRAAKRVGYPVVTKPLDGNHGRGVSMDLMTPEQVEGGFEEARQHSRNVVVEQQYRGNDHRVLVVNGHVVAVAERVPAHVVGDGTRTIRALVDAVNEDPRRGDGHENVMTRIKIDEHVLRLLERAGRTPDTVPAAGETVFLRDTANMSTGGTAVDRTDVIHPYNRTVARRAAQVIGLDVAGIDFITPDISKPVHETGGGIVEVNAAPGFRMHLQPSEGKPRNVAGPVLDMLFPKDTPCRIPVIAITGTNGKSTTSRMVAHILKHAGKVVGLTTSNGIYVDGELIMGGDTTGPKSAKVILSDPNVEVAVLETARGGILREGLGFDRADVGAVLNIQPDHLGMKGIETVEDLAYVKSLVVEVVTDTGTSVLNADDPLTVNMQRKAGGSITFFSMQDSNACSEHLQRHIDEGGTAVVREATLLGDELVLYRAGHRYPVIRAREIPATLGGYARVNIANALAAIGVAVGAGVELPVIRAALGSFSTSFEQSPGRLNLYEGHPFRVLLDYAHNPDGLRPLAELVPFLRPAKGRVIGVFGVAGDRRDVDIREMGAILAGMFDLLILREDTDRRGRAPGEGAELTREGALAAGMNPEQIQVILHEPDAIDAALRAGQAGDLVVILPNDVEDAWAQIHAFDSTPARTAALEAAHD
;
A
#
# COMPACT_ATOMS: atom_id res chain seq x y z
N MET A 1 -28.87 45.86 -6.95
CA MET A 1 -28.12 44.62 -7.22
C MET A 1 -27.20 44.37 -6.04
N THR A 2 -27.66 43.56 -5.10
CA THR A 2 -26.92 43.15 -3.90
C THR A 2 -25.76 42.26 -4.31
N ALA A 3 -24.53 42.72 -4.07
CA ALA A 3 -23.33 41.90 -4.23
C ALA A 3 -23.45 40.68 -3.30
N HIS A 4 -23.55 39.49 -3.89
CA HIS A 4 -23.49 38.24 -3.14
C HIS A 4 -22.12 38.16 -2.46
N ALA A 5 -22.11 38.18 -1.11
CA ALA A 5 -20.92 37.94 -0.31
C ALA A 5 -20.38 36.54 -0.63
N GLN A 6 -19.18 36.45 -1.21
CA GLN A 6 -18.54 35.18 -1.57
C GLN A 6 -18.02 34.50 -0.32
N PRO A 7 -18.44 33.26 0.01
CA PRO A 7 -17.87 32.57 1.15
C PRO A 7 -16.50 31.93 0.85
N HIS A 8 -15.79 31.63 1.94
CA HIS A 8 -14.37 31.94 2.13
C HIS A 8 -13.44 30.74 2.38
N LEU A 9 -13.95 29.50 2.50
CA LEU A 9 -13.09 28.30 2.61
C LEU A 9 -13.21 27.45 1.35
N THR A 10 -12.11 27.28 0.62
CA THR A 10 -12.09 26.51 -0.64
C THR A 10 -11.10 25.36 -0.58
N VAL A 11 -11.59 24.13 -0.82
CA VAL A 11 -10.68 22.99 -1.02
C VAL A 11 -10.08 23.09 -2.42
N VAL A 12 -8.76 23.28 -2.48
CA VAL A 12 -8.03 23.46 -3.74
C VAL A 12 -7.67 22.10 -4.35
N GLU A 13 -7.05 21.22 -3.58
CA GLU A 13 -6.65 19.89 -4.06
C GLU A 13 -6.48 18.88 -2.91
N ARG A 14 -6.45 17.60 -3.26
CA ARG A 14 -6.31 16.45 -2.36
C ARG A 14 -5.20 15.52 -2.85
N GLN A 15 -4.40 15.01 -1.91
CA GLN A 15 -3.44 13.93 -2.11
C GLN A 15 -3.57 12.92 -0.98
N VAL A 16 -3.43 11.64 -1.33
CA VAL A 16 -3.47 10.52 -0.40
C VAL A 16 -2.13 9.80 -0.46
N TYR A 17 -1.35 9.88 0.60
CA TYR A 17 -0.07 9.21 0.74
C TYR A 17 -0.27 7.85 1.40
N ARG A 18 0.05 6.75 0.69
CA ARG A 18 -0.18 5.36 1.15
C ARG A 18 1.06 4.72 1.77
N GLY A 19 2.21 5.37 1.66
CA GLY A 19 3.47 4.98 2.27
C GLY A 19 4.25 6.18 2.77
N PRO A 20 5.56 6.01 3.05
CA PRO A 20 6.45 7.11 3.39
C PRO A 20 6.33 8.25 2.39
N ASN A 21 6.32 9.48 2.89
CA ASN A 21 6.12 10.69 2.10
C ASN A 21 6.84 11.88 2.77
N ILE A 22 6.85 13.03 2.09
CA ILE A 22 7.56 14.24 2.52
C ILE A 22 7.04 14.87 3.83
N TYR A 23 5.88 14.42 4.35
CA TYR A 23 5.31 14.87 5.62
C TYR A 23 5.47 13.86 6.76
N GLY A 24 5.78 12.61 6.44
CA GLY A 24 6.03 11.55 7.42
C GLY A 24 6.17 10.15 6.80
N TYR A 25 6.75 9.23 7.56
CA TYR A 25 7.02 7.84 7.14
C TYR A 25 5.81 6.90 7.31
N ARG A 26 4.57 7.43 7.24
CA ARG A 26 3.32 6.69 7.48
C ARG A 26 2.25 7.15 6.49
N PRO A 27 1.15 6.38 6.29
CA PRO A 27 0.03 6.83 5.49
C PRO A 27 -0.56 8.14 6.03
N MET A 28 -0.74 9.11 5.13
CA MET A 28 -1.18 10.46 5.46
C MET A 28 -2.12 11.01 4.38
N LEU A 29 -3.12 11.76 4.80
CA LEU A 29 -3.93 12.56 3.91
C LEU A 29 -3.37 13.99 3.89
N ARG A 30 -3.40 14.64 2.73
CA ARG A 30 -3.12 16.05 2.58
C ARG A 30 -4.17 16.72 1.71
N PHE A 31 -4.74 17.82 2.15
CA PHE A 31 -5.49 18.70 1.26
C PHE A 31 -5.07 20.16 1.44
N GLN A 32 -5.17 20.92 0.37
CA GLN A 32 -4.98 22.37 0.40
C GLN A 32 -6.30 23.06 0.67
N LEU A 33 -6.28 23.98 1.63
CA LEU A 33 -7.41 24.82 1.98
C LEU A 33 -7.00 26.28 1.81
N ASP A 34 -7.70 26.99 0.93
CA ASP A 34 -7.67 28.44 0.85
C ASP A 34 -8.63 29.01 1.90
N LEU A 35 -8.12 29.86 2.79
CA LEU A 35 -8.88 30.47 3.88
C LEU A 35 -9.63 31.73 3.47
N GLY A 36 -9.35 32.32 2.31
CA GLY A 36 -9.99 33.56 1.87
C GLY A 36 -9.92 34.65 2.94
N ALA A 37 -11.05 35.25 3.30
CA ALA A 37 -11.10 36.27 4.34
C ALA A 37 -10.74 35.75 5.74
N LEU A 38 -10.90 34.45 6.01
CA LEU A 38 -10.59 33.85 7.32
C LEU A 38 -9.09 33.85 7.64
N GLU A 39 -8.23 34.15 6.66
CA GLU A 39 -6.80 34.37 6.93
C GLU A 39 -6.58 35.52 7.94
N ALA A 40 -7.44 36.54 7.92
CA ALA A 40 -7.41 37.66 8.85
C ALA A 40 -8.12 37.39 10.19
N HIS A 41 -8.69 36.20 10.36
CA HIS A 41 -9.52 35.84 11.51
C HIS A 41 -9.02 34.57 12.24
N PRO A 42 -7.89 34.65 12.96
CA PRO A 42 -7.46 33.55 13.82
C PRO A 42 -8.49 33.29 14.93
N SER A 43 -8.48 32.08 15.51
CA SER A 43 -9.49 31.59 16.46
C SER A 43 -9.82 32.55 17.61
N ASN A 44 -8.83 33.25 18.16
CA ASN A 44 -8.99 34.19 19.26
C ASN A 44 -9.72 35.49 18.87
N THR A 45 -9.89 35.75 17.58
CA THR A 45 -10.67 36.89 17.05
C THR A 45 -12.12 36.51 16.74
N LEU A 46 -12.48 35.23 16.85
CA LEU A 46 -13.81 34.71 16.54
C LEU A 46 -14.63 34.53 17.84
N PRO A 47 -15.62 35.40 18.13
CA PRO A 47 -16.30 35.40 19.42
C PRO A 47 -17.01 34.06 19.74
N GLY A 48 -16.69 33.49 20.90
CA GLY A 48 -17.29 32.26 21.41
C GLY A 48 -16.96 30.99 20.60
N PHE A 49 -16.03 31.06 19.63
CA PHE A 49 -15.74 29.96 18.72
C PHE A 49 -15.15 28.75 19.46
N THR A 50 -14.14 29.00 20.31
CA THR A 50 -13.43 27.96 21.08
C THR A 50 -14.40 27.24 22.03
N GLU A 51 -15.22 27.99 22.75
CA GLU A 51 -16.19 27.44 23.71
C GLU A 51 -17.22 26.56 23.01
N ARG A 52 -17.75 27.00 21.85
CA ARG A 52 -18.69 26.19 21.06
C ARG A 52 -18.03 24.93 20.50
N LEU A 53 -16.78 25.02 20.02
CA LEU A 53 -16.03 23.87 19.50
C LEU A 53 -15.79 22.82 20.60
N VAL A 54 -15.31 23.25 21.77
CA VAL A 54 -15.04 22.36 22.91
C VAL A 54 -16.32 21.78 23.48
N ALA A 55 -17.43 22.53 23.49
CA ALA A 55 -18.73 22.00 23.90
C ALA A 55 -19.21 20.85 22.99
N LEU A 56 -18.95 20.94 21.68
CA LEU A 56 -19.28 19.89 20.71
C LEU A 56 -18.30 18.71 20.74
N LEU A 57 -17.01 18.97 20.98
CA LEU A 57 -15.94 17.97 21.01
C LEU A 57 -15.09 18.08 22.29
N PRO A 58 -15.62 17.69 23.47
CA PRO A 58 -14.92 17.88 24.75
C PRO A 58 -13.57 17.14 24.83
N THR A 59 -13.44 16.03 24.12
CA THR A 59 -12.23 15.21 24.06
C THR A 59 -11.05 15.88 23.35
N LEU A 60 -11.25 17.02 22.68
CA LEU A 60 -10.16 17.87 22.17
C LEU A 60 -9.20 18.34 23.29
N HIS A 61 -9.64 18.36 24.54
CA HIS A 61 -8.76 18.59 25.69
C HIS A 61 -7.60 17.57 25.78
N ASN A 62 -7.69 16.40 25.14
CA ASN A 62 -6.59 15.44 25.12
C ASN A 62 -5.51 15.76 24.06
N HIS A 63 -5.74 16.74 23.18
CA HIS A 63 -4.82 17.08 22.10
C HIS A 63 -3.70 18.02 22.59
N GLY A 64 -2.45 17.58 22.43
CA GLY A 64 -1.30 18.36 22.90
C GLY A 64 -0.71 19.37 21.93
N CYS A 65 -0.98 19.25 20.63
CA CYS A 65 -0.45 20.17 19.61
C CYS A 65 1.08 20.39 19.76
N SER A 66 1.56 21.64 19.65
CA SER A 66 2.96 22.03 19.85
C SER A 66 3.45 21.86 21.29
N TYR A 67 2.55 21.94 22.27
CA TYR A 67 2.88 21.85 23.69
C TYR A 67 3.07 20.40 24.17
N ARG A 68 2.57 19.42 23.40
CA ARG A 68 2.70 17.97 23.66
C ARG A 68 2.12 17.50 25.01
N GLU A 69 1.24 18.28 25.61
CA GLU A 69 0.56 17.99 26.88
C GLU A 69 -0.97 18.14 26.72
N PRO A 70 -1.80 17.40 27.48
CA PRO A 70 -3.25 17.60 27.46
C PRO A 70 -3.63 19.08 27.67
N GLY A 71 -4.56 19.58 26.87
CA GLY A 71 -4.99 20.98 26.85
C GLY A 71 -4.16 21.88 25.93
N GLY A 72 -3.03 21.40 25.41
CA GLY A 72 -2.14 22.19 24.57
C GLY A 72 -2.81 22.75 23.30
N PHE A 73 -3.72 22.00 22.66
CA PHE A 73 -4.48 22.51 21.53
C PHE A 73 -5.48 23.61 21.93
N ILE A 74 -6.13 23.47 23.10
CA ILE A 74 -7.09 24.47 23.61
C ILE A 74 -6.38 25.79 23.89
N ARG A 75 -5.22 25.72 24.57
CA ARG A 75 -4.35 26.88 24.76
C ARG A 75 -4.00 27.55 23.42
N ARG A 76 -3.76 26.76 22.36
CA ARG A 76 -3.44 27.32 21.04
C ARG A 76 -4.65 27.99 20.36
N LEU A 77 -5.87 27.50 20.61
CA LEU A 77 -7.09 28.17 20.17
C LEU A 77 -7.25 29.53 20.86
N GLU A 78 -6.91 29.63 22.15
CA GLU A 78 -6.94 30.87 22.94
C GLU A 78 -5.82 31.85 22.53
N ASP A 79 -4.61 31.35 22.28
CA ASP A 79 -3.49 32.15 21.76
C ASP A 79 -3.79 32.73 20.36
N GLY A 80 -4.63 32.04 19.59
CA GLY A 80 -4.92 32.34 18.18
C GLY A 80 -4.23 31.38 17.23
N THR A 81 -5.04 30.66 16.46
CA THR A 81 -4.58 29.80 15.36
C THR A 81 -5.55 29.83 14.19
N TRP A 82 -5.06 29.50 12.99
CA TRP A 82 -5.85 29.52 11.76
C TRP A 82 -6.75 28.29 11.60
N ILE A 83 -7.85 28.50 10.89
CA ILE A 83 -8.89 27.50 10.62
C ILE A 83 -8.31 26.20 10.07
N GLY A 84 -7.31 26.25 9.18
CA GLY A 84 -6.71 25.02 8.66
C GLY A 84 -6.10 24.11 9.73
N HIS A 85 -5.43 24.69 10.73
CA HIS A 85 -4.88 23.95 11.85
C HIS A 85 -5.97 23.43 12.81
N ILE A 86 -7.08 24.15 12.93
CA ILE A 86 -8.25 23.70 13.69
C ILE A 86 -8.88 22.50 13.00
N THR A 87 -9.09 22.57 11.68
CA THR A 87 -9.62 21.48 10.86
C THR A 87 -8.76 20.22 10.96
N GLU A 88 -7.43 20.33 11.01
CA GLU A 88 -6.53 19.20 11.25
C GLU A 88 -6.88 18.45 12.54
N HIS A 89 -6.94 19.18 13.66
CA HIS A 89 -7.21 18.60 14.97
C HIS A 89 -8.63 18.02 15.07
N VAL A 90 -9.61 18.70 14.49
CA VAL A 90 -11.00 18.20 14.42
C VAL A 90 -11.08 16.91 13.58
N ALA A 91 -10.37 16.83 12.44
CA ALA A 91 -10.34 15.62 11.62
C ALA A 91 -9.68 14.42 12.34
N LEU A 92 -8.63 14.67 13.13
CA LEU A 92 -8.02 13.64 13.99
C LEU A 92 -8.99 13.15 15.08
N GLU A 93 -9.71 14.08 15.72
CA GLU A 93 -10.66 13.76 16.77
C GLU A 93 -11.88 12.99 16.23
N LEU A 94 -12.45 13.43 15.10
CA LEU A 94 -13.58 12.74 14.46
C LEU A 94 -13.23 11.30 14.06
N GLN A 95 -12.01 11.04 13.58
CA GLN A 95 -11.55 9.67 13.32
C GLN A 95 -11.48 8.84 14.62
N THR A 96 -11.01 9.45 15.71
CA THR A 96 -10.92 8.81 17.03
C THR A 96 -12.32 8.48 17.55
N LEU A 97 -13.28 9.41 17.47
CA LEU A 97 -14.69 9.21 17.84
C LEU A 97 -15.42 8.22 16.93
N ALA A 98 -14.96 8.02 15.70
CA ALA A 98 -15.42 6.99 14.78
C ALA A 98 -14.79 5.60 15.05
N GLY A 99 -13.92 5.49 16.07
CA GLY A 99 -13.30 4.22 16.51
C GLY A 99 -11.90 3.96 15.96
N THR A 100 -11.27 4.97 15.32
CA THR A 100 -9.94 4.86 14.70
C THR A 100 -8.99 5.90 15.28
N ARG A 101 -8.29 5.55 16.36
CA ARG A 101 -7.39 6.49 17.04
C ARG A 101 -6.19 6.88 16.16
N VAL A 102 -6.09 8.17 15.84
CA VAL A 102 -4.97 8.78 15.12
C VAL A 102 -4.55 10.09 15.81
N THR A 103 -3.26 10.40 15.83
CA THR A 103 -2.73 11.49 16.68
C THR A 103 -1.68 12.37 16.01
N TYR A 104 -1.32 12.11 14.75
CA TYR A 104 -0.29 12.85 14.05
C TYR A 104 -0.90 13.69 12.92
N GLY A 105 -0.65 14.99 12.96
CA GLY A 105 -1.02 15.94 11.94
C GLY A 105 -0.02 17.09 11.88
N LYS A 106 -0.11 17.86 10.79
CA LYS A 106 0.73 19.01 10.51
C LYS A 106 0.02 19.94 9.54
N THR A 107 -0.05 21.22 9.89
CA THR A 107 -0.56 22.28 9.00
C THR A 107 0.57 23.22 8.61
N ARG A 108 0.70 23.54 7.33
CA ARG A 108 1.76 24.40 6.79
C ARG A 108 1.24 25.30 5.67
N SER A 109 1.57 26.59 5.72
CA SER A 109 1.27 27.53 4.64
C SER A 109 1.91 27.07 3.32
N VAL A 110 1.24 27.33 2.21
CA VAL A 110 1.76 27.10 0.85
C VAL A 110 2.67 28.27 0.48
N PRO A 111 3.95 28.04 0.15
CA PRO A 111 4.84 29.10 -0.29
C PRO A 111 4.27 29.88 -1.49
N GLY A 112 4.38 31.21 -1.46
CA GLY A 112 3.89 32.08 -2.54
C GLY A 112 2.37 32.24 -2.62
N GLN A 113 1.58 31.58 -1.77
CA GLN A 113 0.12 31.66 -1.75
C GLN A 113 -0.39 32.02 -0.34
N PRO A 114 -0.43 33.32 0.02
CA PRO A 114 -0.97 33.77 1.29
C PRO A 114 -2.40 33.27 1.51
N GLY A 115 -2.74 32.83 2.73
CA GLY A 115 -4.06 32.28 3.05
C GLY A 115 -4.28 30.83 2.62
N VAL A 116 -3.36 30.20 1.88
CA VAL A 116 -3.50 28.79 1.46
C VAL A 116 -2.62 27.89 2.33
N TYR A 117 -3.20 26.81 2.85
CA TYR A 117 -2.54 25.88 3.78
C TYR A 117 -2.65 24.43 3.33
N ASN A 118 -1.54 23.69 3.43
CA ASN A 118 -1.51 22.24 3.44
C ASN A 118 -1.95 21.74 4.82
N ILE A 119 -3.10 21.07 4.88
CA ILE A 119 -3.61 20.38 6.07
C ILE A 119 -3.27 18.91 5.89
N VAL A 120 -2.42 18.39 6.77
CA VAL A 120 -1.89 17.02 6.67
C VAL A 120 -2.21 16.25 7.94
N TYR A 121 -2.77 15.05 7.85
CA TYR A 121 -2.99 14.20 9.01
C TYR A 121 -2.97 12.71 8.68
N ARG A 122 -2.65 11.90 9.68
CA ARG A 122 -2.64 10.44 9.56
C ARG A 122 -4.06 9.89 9.42
N TYR A 123 -4.17 8.81 8.65
CA TYR A 123 -5.34 7.94 8.64
C TYR A 123 -4.92 6.47 8.84
N LEU A 124 -5.84 5.61 9.24
CA LEU A 124 -5.67 4.14 9.18
C LEU A 124 -6.58 3.52 8.11
N GLU A 125 -7.76 4.09 7.91
CA GLU A 125 -8.67 3.74 6.83
C GLU A 125 -8.90 4.98 5.96
N GLU A 126 -8.58 4.87 4.67
CA GLU A 126 -8.48 6.00 3.74
C GLU A 126 -9.83 6.74 3.63
N ARG A 127 -10.91 5.98 3.46
CA ARG A 127 -12.28 6.53 3.34
C ARG A 127 -12.72 7.28 4.59
N VAL A 128 -12.34 6.77 5.77
CA VAL A 128 -12.66 7.40 7.06
C VAL A 128 -11.88 8.71 7.22
N GLY A 129 -10.60 8.72 6.87
CA GLY A 129 -9.77 9.93 6.92
C GLY A 129 -10.26 11.03 5.98
N LEU A 130 -10.70 10.66 4.78
CA LEU A 130 -11.26 11.59 3.79
C LEU A 130 -12.58 12.21 4.26
N LEU A 131 -13.53 11.37 4.70
CA LEU A 131 -14.80 11.86 5.21
C LEU A 131 -14.62 12.66 6.51
N ALA A 132 -13.65 12.30 7.36
CA ALA A 132 -13.37 13.07 8.56
C ALA A 132 -12.90 14.51 8.24
N GLY A 133 -12.16 14.70 7.14
CA GLY A 133 -11.79 16.03 6.66
C GLY A 133 -13.00 16.84 6.17
N VAL A 134 -13.92 16.18 5.45
CA VAL A 134 -15.19 16.77 5.00
C VAL A 134 -16.03 17.21 6.21
N THR A 135 -16.27 16.31 7.16
CA THR A 135 -17.03 16.59 8.39
C THR A 135 -16.34 17.65 9.25
N ALA A 136 -15.01 17.65 9.34
CA ALA A 136 -14.26 18.66 10.07
C ALA A 136 -14.44 20.06 9.49
N LEU A 137 -14.38 20.22 8.17
CA LEU A 137 -14.61 21.50 7.51
C LEU A 137 -16.06 21.98 7.71
N ARG A 138 -17.04 21.09 7.61
CA ARG A 138 -18.46 21.42 7.85
C ARG A 138 -18.70 21.84 9.29
N LEU A 139 -18.13 21.12 10.25
CA LEU A 139 -18.19 21.45 11.67
C LEU A 139 -17.61 22.84 11.92
N VAL A 140 -16.36 23.06 11.48
CA VAL A 140 -15.68 24.34 11.69
C VAL A 140 -16.44 25.48 11.03
N ASN A 141 -16.91 25.30 9.80
CA ASN A 141 -17.72 26.28 9.09
C ASN A 141 -19.04 26.60 9.83
N SER A 142 -19.71 25.60 10.41
CA SER A 142 -20.95 25.81 11.15
C SER A 142 -20.76 26.70 12.40
N LEU A 143 -19.56 26.71 12.97
CA LEU A 143 -19.21 27.50 14.15
C LEU A 143 -18.78 28.93 13.85
N LEU A 144 -18.53 29.27 12.58
CA LEU A 144 -18.16 30.61 12.16
C LEU A 144 -19.36 31.59 12.23
N PRO A 145 -19.10 32.90 12.45
CA PRO A 145 -20.10 33.95 12.26
C PRO A 145 -20.73 33.87 10.87
N GLU A 146 -22.03 34.14 10.76
CA GLU A 146 -22.80 33.96 9.51
C GLU A 146 -22.16 34.63 8.29
N HIS A 147 -21.63 35.85 8.47
CA HIS A 147 -20.96 36.62 7.41
C HIS A 147 -19.59 36.04 6.97
N LEU A 148 -18.99 35.13 7.74
CA LEU A 148 -17.74 34.44 7.41
C LEU A 148 -17.97 32.98 6.98
N ARG A 149 -19.23 32.52 6.95
CA ARG A 149 -19.54 31.13 6.59
C ARG A 149 -19.48 30.93 5.08
N GLY A 150 -18.90 29.80 4.70
CA GLY A 150 -19.29 28.98 3.57
C GLY A 150 -18.11 28.23 2.96
N LEU A 151 -18.46 27.13 2.30
CA LEU A 151 -17.55 26.11 1.82
C LEU A 151 -17.73 25.94 0.32
N SER A 152 -16.63 25.77 -0.40
CA SER A 152 -16.68 25.41 -1.81
C SER A 152 -15.78 24.21 -2.11
N SER A 153 -16.12 23.48 -3.18
CA SER A 153 -15.33 22.34 -3.68
C SER A 153 -15.11 21.19 -2.69
N LEU A 154 -15.99 21.02 -1.71
CA LEU A 154 -15.87 19.97 -0.68
C LEU A 154 -15.90 18.55 -1.26
N THR A 155 -16.61 18.36 -2.39
CA THR A 155 -16.66 17.09 -3.14
C THR A 155 -15.28 16.61 -3.59
N ARG A 156 -14.28 17.50 -3.74
CA ARG A 156 -12.88 17.13 -4.03
C ARG A 156 -12.25 16.25 -2.95
N LEU A 157 -12.75 16.32 -1.71
CA LEU A 157 -12.30 15.45 -0.62
C LEU A 157 -13.01 14.10 -0.62
N LEU A 158 -14.21 13.97 -1.20
CA LEU A 158 -14.95 12.73 -1.18
C LEU A 158 -14.35 11.70 -2.14
N PRO A 159 -14.26 10.42 -1.74
CA PRO A 159 -14.02 9.34 -2.71
C PRO A 159 -15.15 9.28 -3.73
N ASP A 160 -14.83 8.96 -4.99
CA ASP A 160 -15.80 8.93 -6.10
C ASP A 160 -16.92 7.89 -5.88
N ASP A 161 -16.63 6.86 -5.07
CA ASP A 161 -17.54 5.75 -4.78
C ASP A 161 -18.24 5.88 -3.42
N VAL A 162 -18.12 7.01 -2.74
CA VAL A 162 -18.82 7.29 -1.48
C VAL A 162 -19.99 8.24 -1.71
N THR A 163 -21.20 7.70 -1.52
CA THR A 163 -22.44 8.49 -1.48
C THR A 163 -22.82 8.78 -0.03
N LEU A 164 -23.06 10.05 0.28
CA LEU A 164 -23.54 10.48 1.59
C LEU A 164 -25.08 10.44 1.63
N PRO A 165 -25.70 10.08 2.77
CA PRO A 165 -27.16 10.09 2.91
C PRO A 165 -27.74 11.47 3.21
N TYR A 166 -26.91 12.51 3.15
CA TYR A 166 -27.29 13.89 3.38
C TYR A 166 -26.65 14.79 2.32
N ASP A 167 -27.31 15.90 2.06
CA ASP A 167 -26.82 16.94 1.18
C ASP A 167 -25.67 17.72 1.87
N LEU A 168 -24.60 18.01 1.11
CA LEU A 168 -23.52 18.87 1.56
C LEU A 168 -23.95 20.35 1.67
N ASP A 169 -25.12 20.73 1.16
CA ASP A 169 -25.65 22.09 1.38
C ASP A 169 -26.60 22.16 2.59
N ALA A 170 -26.97 21.01 3.19
CA ALA A 170 -27.80 20.98 4.38
C ALA A 170 -27.06 21.52 5.63
N PRO A 171 -27.78 22.04 6.64
CA PRO A 171 -27.20 22.41 7.93
C PRO A 171 -26.38 21.27 8.55
N PHE A 172 -25.27 21.65 9.19
CA PHE A 172 -24.39 20.71 9.88
C PHE A 172 -25.10 20.06 11.07
N ASP A 173 -24.97 18.74 11.18
CA ASP A 173 -25.51 17.93 12.28
C ASP A 173 -24.42 16.93 12.71
N LEU A 174 -23.83 17.17 13.88
CA LEU A 174 -22.72 16.36 14.37
C LEU A 174 -23.11 14.90 14.56
N GLU A 175 -24.27 14.61 15.12
CA GLU A 175 -24.69 13.23 15.40
C GLU A 175 -24.95 12.45 14.10
N ARG A 176 -25.61 13.09 13.13
CA ARG A 176 -25.83 12.48 11.81
C ARG A 176 -24.52 12.20 11.08
N GLU A 177 -23.62 13.19 11.00
CA GLU A 177 -22.37 13.05 10.25
C GLU A 177 -21.37 12.12 10.94
N LEU A 178 -21.28 12.17 12.28
CA LEU A 178 -20.48 11.23 13.06
C LEU A 178 -21.06 9.80 12.98
N GLY A 179 -22.38 9.66 12.93
CA GLY A 179 -23.07 8.40 12.67
C GLY A 179 -22.65 7.78 11.33
N GLU A 180 -22.54 8.59 10.27
CA GLU A 180 -22.07 8.15 8.96
C GLU A 180 -20.58 7.79 8.95
N LEU A 181 -19.74 8.57 9.65
CA LEU A 181 -18.33 8.20 9.86
C LEU A 181 -18.20 6.85 10.56
N ARG A 182 -18.97 6.60 11.63
CA ARG A 182 -19.01 5.32 12.33
C ARG A 182 -19.49 4.18 11.42
N ARG A 183 -20.49 4.43 10.57
CA ARG A 183 -21.01 3.45 9.60
C ARG A 183 -19.94 3.06 8.58
N ILE A 184 -19.23 4.03 8.00
CA ILE A 184 -18.14 3.80 7.03
C ILE A 184 -16.97 3.11 7.73
N ALA A 185 -16.56 3.57 8.91
CA ALA A 185 -15.53 2.90 9.70
C ALA A 185 -15.90 1.45 9.98
N LYS A 186 -17.15 1.14 10.35
CA LYS A 186 -17.61 -0.23 10.59
C LYS A 186 -17.65 -1.09 9.32
N ARG A 187 -18.05 -0.51 8.18
CA ARG A 187 -18.14 -1.22 6.90
C ARG A 187 -16.76 -1.61 6.36
N TYR A 188 -15.80 -0.69 6.45
CA TYR A 188 -14.49 -0.88 5.85
C TYR A 188 -13.41 -1.28 6.86
N ALA A 189 -13.60 -1.18 8.18
CA ALA A 189 -12.59 -1.66 9.11
C ALA A 189 -12.37 -3.18 8.99
N LEU A 190 -11.13 -3.61 9.22
CA LEU A 190 -10.81 -5.02 9.32
C LEU A 190 -11.61 -5.67 10.46
N GLY A 191 -12.21 -6.84 10.20
CA GLY A 191 -12.84 -7.64 11.24
C GLY A 191 -11.87 -7.95 12.40
N PRO A 192 -12.36 -8.21 13.62
CA PRO A 192 -11.51 -8.34 14.82
C PRO A 192 -10.41 -9.40 14.67
N THR A 193 -10.71 -10.53 14.02
CA THR A 193 -9.72 -11.58 13.73
C THR A 193 -8.62 -11.08 12.78
N THR A 194 -8.99 -10.54 11.62
CA THR A 194 -8.02 -10.01 10.64
C THR A 194 -7.20 -8.87 11.24
N ARG A 195 -7.83 -7.99 12.00
CA ARG A 195 -7.17 -6.86 12.67
C ARG A 195 -6.11 -7.34 13.66
N ALA A 196 -6.40 -8.38 14.44
CA ALA A 196 -5.43 -8.95 15.37
C ALA A 196 -4.21 -9.54 14.64
N LEU A 197 -4.42 -10.21 13.50
CA LEU A 197 -3.33 -10.70 12.65
C LEU A 197 -2.51 -9.56 12.06
N VAL A 198 -3.16 -8.51 11.55
CA VAL A 198 -2.47 -7.33 10.99
C VAL A 198 -1.67 -6.58 12.05
N GLN A 199 -2.22 -6.38 13.25
CA GLN A 199 -1.49 -5.75 14.36
C GLN A 199 -0.28 -6.59 14.79
N GLU A 200 -0.40 -7.90 14.79
CA GLU A 200 0.74 -8.78 15.09
C GLU A 200 1.79 -8.74 13.96
N THR A 201 1.39 -8.63 12.67
CA THR A 201 2.36 -8.40 11.58
C THR A 201 3.09 -7.08 11.71
N GLU A 202 2.39 -6.00 12.09
CA GLU A 202 3.01 -4.69 12.34
C GLU A 202 4.06 -4.77 13.45
N ARG A 203 3.75 -5.46 14.56
CA ARG A 203 4.72 -5.69 15.66
C ARG A 203 5.95 -6.46 15.22
N ARG A 204 5.81 -7.39 14.28
CA ARG A 204 6.89 -8.21 13.73
C ARG A 204 7.60 -7.57 12.53
N GLY A 205 7.16 -6.38 12.09
CA GLY A 205 7.72 -5.71 10.92
C GLY A 205 7.39 -6.40 9.58
N ILE A 206 6.36 -7.25 9.54
CA ILE A 206 5.86 -7.91 8.32
C ILE A 206 4.95 -6.92 7.59
N PRO A 207 5.20 -6.61 6.31
CA PRO A 207 4.40 -5.63 5.58
C PRO A 207 3.03 -6.20 5.24
N THR A 208 2.02 -5.34 5.15
CA THR A 208 0.65 -5.75 4.81
C THR A 208 0.08 -4.92 3.67
N ILE A 209 -0.64 -5.59 2.78
CA ILE A 209 -1.37 -4.96 1.69
C ILE A 209 -2.82 -5.43 1.75
N ARG A 210 -3.75 -4.49 1.88
CA ARG A 210 -5.18 -4.79 1.71
C ARG A 210 -5.50 -4.99 0.24
N LEU A 211 -6.18 -6.09 -0.08
CA LEU A 211 -6.52 -6.49 -1.45
C LEU A 211 -7.99 -6.22 -1.80
N ASP A 212 -8.90 -6.21 -0.82
CA ASP A 212 -10.31 -5.91 -1.03
C ASP A 212 -10.98 -5.25 0.19
N ASP A 213 -12.27 -4.92 0.04
CA ASP A 213 -13.09 -4.39 1.14
C ASP A 213 -13.55 -5.47 2.15
N ASN A 214 -13.46 -6.76 1.80
CA ASN A 214 -13.94 -7.90 2.59
C ASN A 214 -12.85 -8.55 3.47
N SER A 215 -11.85 -7.76 3.91
CA SER A 215 -10.76 -8.21 4.79
C SER A 215 -9.85 -9.30 4.19
N LEU A 216 -9.70 -9.35 2.86
CA LEU A 216 -8.59 -10.06 2.21
C LEU A 216 -7.33 -9.22 2.31
N VAL A 217 -6.31 -9.80 2.94
CA VAL A 217 -5.03 -9.13 3.20
C VAL A 217 -3.89 -10.01 2.74
N GLN A 218 -2.94 -9.41 2.04
CA GLN A 218 -1.63 -9.98 1.80
C GLN A 218 -0.67 -9.57 2.93
N LEU A 219 0.07 -10.53 3.45
CA LEU A 219 1.15 -10.37 4.42
C LEU A 219 2.47 -10.69 3.70
N GLY A 220 3.51 -9.88 3.86
CA GLY A 220 4.78 -10.06 3.17
C GLY A 220 4.77 -9.59 1.70
N TYR A 221 5.95 -9.61 1.08
CA TYR A 221 6.18 -9.18 -0.32
C TYR A 221 6.74 -10.30 -1.19
N GLY A 222 6.45 -10.21 -2.49
CA GLY A 222 7.02 -11.09 -3.50
C GLY A 222 6.70 -12.57 -3.25
N ARG A 223 7.68 -13.44 -3.51
CA ARG A 223 7.63 -14.89 -3.19
C ARG A 223 7.36 -15.26 -1.74
N TYR A 224 7.60 -14.34 -0.81
CA TYR A 224 7.33 -14.57 0.62
C TYR A 224 5.91 -14.17 1.01
N SER A 225 5.14 -13.60 0.09
CA SER A 225 3.78 -13.19 0.38
C SER A 225 2.89 -14.37 0.78
N ARG A 226 1.98 -14.11 1.72
CA ARG A 226 0.92 -14.99 2.18
C ARG A 226 -0.39 -14.23 2.15
N ARG A 227 -1.52 -14.93 1.97
CA ARG A 227 -2.84 -14.30 1.97
C ARG A 227 -3.66 -14.85 3.13
N ILE A 228 -4.43 -13.97 3.75
CA ILE A 228 -5.39 -14.32 4.79
C ILE A 228 -6.74 -13.67 4.52
N ARG A 229 -7.81 -14.35 4.94
CA ARG A 229 -9.14 -13.76 5.07
C ARG A 229 -9.75 -14.24 6.38
N ALA A 230 -10.00 -13.31 7.30
CA ALA A 230 -10.24 -13.65 8.70
C ALA A 230 -9.10 -14.52 9.24
N SER A 231 -9.37 -15.74 9.67
CA SER A 231 -8.38 -16.73 10.13
C SER A 231 -8.05 -17.81 9.11
N ILE A 232 -8.71 -17.82 7.95
CA ILE A 232 -8.37 -18.71 6.83
C ILE A 232 -7.07 -18.20 6.20
N THR A 233 -6.13 -19.10 5.95
CA THR A 233 -4.83 -18.76 5.37
C THR A 233 -4.69 -19.32 3.95
N GLY A 234 -3.68 -18.84 3.22
CA GLY A 234 -3.31 -19.41 1.91
C GLY A 234 -2.87 -20.87 1.96
N ASN A 235 -2.59 -21.43 3.14
CA ASN A 235 -2.27 -22.85 3.32
C ASN A 235 -3.52 -23.72 3.49
N THR A 236 -4.67 -23.13 3.83
CA THR A 236 -5.94 -23.86 3.99
C THR A 236 -6.46 -24.30 2.62
N SER A 237 -6.56 -25.61 2.39
CA SER A 237 -7.10 -26.12 1.13
C SER A 237 -8.60 -25.83 1.00
N TYR A 238 -9.07 -25.58 -0.22
CA TYR A 238 -10.50 -25.38 -0.49
C TYR A 238 -11.36 -26.56 0.00
N ILE A 239 -10.89 -27.79 -0.22
CA ILE A 239 -11.56 -29.02 0.21
C ILE A 239 -11.78 -29.03 1.72
N ALA A 240 -10.79 -28.60 2.51
CA ALA A 240 -10.91 -28.55 3.97
C ALA A 240 -11.96 -27.53 4.43
N THR A 241 -12.01 -26.36 3.80
CA THR A 241 -13.00 -25.31 4.10
C THR A 241 -14.42 -25.73 3.75
N GLU A 242 -14.60 -26.37 2.59
CA GLU A 242 -15.87 -26.93 2.14
C GLU A 242 -16.33 -28.06 3.07
N THR A 243 -15.41 -28.98 3.39
CA THR A 243 -15.66 -30.08 4.33
C THR A 243 -16.14 -29.57 5.68
N ALA A 244 -15.46 -28.56 6.25
CA ALA A 244 -15.83 -27.94 7.52
C ALA A 244 -17.20 -27.24 7.49
N SER A 245 -17.63 -26.78 6.32
CA SER A 245 -18.95 -26.15 6.13
C SER A 245 -20.08 -27.18 6.03
N ASP A 246 -19.78 -28.40 5.60
CA ASP A 246 -20.71 -29.53 5.60
C ASP A 246 -20.64 -30.30 6.93
N LYS A 247 -21.66 -30.08 7.77
CA LYS A 247 -21.78 -30.72 9.09
C LYS A 247 -21.89 -32.24 9.02
N ALA A 248 -22.54 -32.79 7.99
CA ALA A 248 -22.71 -34.23 7.86
C ALA A 248 -21.41 -34.91 7.38
N LEU A 249 -20.72 -34.30 6.41
CA LEU A 249 -19.45 -34.80 5.93
C LEU A 249 -18.37 -34.71 7.02
N THR A 250 -18.22 -33.55 7.67
CA THR A 250 -17.31 -33.35 8.80
C THR A 250 -17.51 -34.44 9.84
N LYS A 251 -18.75 -34.65 10.27
CA LYS A 251 -19.11 -35.65 11.26
C LYS A 251 -18.76 -37.08 10.81
N THR A 252 -19.06 -37.43 9.56
CA THR A 252 -18.73 -38.75 9.00
C THR A 252 -17.22 -39.01 9.00
N LEU A 253 -16.42 -38.00 8.66
CA LEU A 253 -14.95 -38.13 8.65
C LEU A 253 -14.39 -38.27 10.07
N LEU A 254 -14.91 -37.48 11.02
CA LEU A 254 -14.50 -37.56 12.43
C LEU A 254 -14.87 -38.91 13.05
N ASP A 255 -16.07 -39.41 12.79
CA ASP A 255 -16.54 -40.74 13.27
C ASP A 255 -15.66 -41.87 12.72
N ARG A 256 -15.37 -41.86 11.41
CA ARG A 256 -14.45 -42.82 10.77
C ARG A 256 -13.03 -42.77 11.33
N ALA A 257 -12.59 -41.61 11.82
CA ALA A 257 -11.31 -41.44 12.50
C ALA A 257 -11.32 -41.87 13.98
N GLY A 258 -12.47 -42.33 14.48
CA GLY A 258 -12.68 -42.75 15.87
C GLY A 258 -12.74 -41.59 16.85
N LEU A 259 -13.17 -40.39 16.41
CA LEU A 259 -13.30 -39.21 17.26
C LEU A 259 -14.73 -39.11 17.82
N PRO A 260 -14.90 -38.63 19.05
CA PRO A 260 -16.20 -38.56 19.71
C PRO A 260 -17.08 -37.49 19.04
N VAL A 261 -18.09 -37.92 18.29
CA VAL A 261 -19.11 -37.07 17.66
C VAL A 261 -20.52 -37.58 17.99
N PRO A 262 -21.55 -36.71 18.02
CA PRO A 262 -22.89 -37.14 18.41
C PRO A 262 -23.43 -38.15 17.40
N ARG A 263 -24.09 -39.24 17.81
CA ARG A 263 -24.72 -40.15 16.83
C ARG A 263 -25.93 -39.49 16.18
N GLY A 264 -26.18 -39.70 14.89
CA GLY A 264 -27.31 -39.04 14.22
C GLY A 264 -27.47 -39.38 12.74
N ALA A 265 -28.46 -38.76 12.10
CA ALA A 265 -28.75 -38.94 10.67
C ALA A 265 -29.27 -37.63 10.04
N VAL A 266 -29.05 -37.49 8.73
CA VAL A 266 -29.70 -36.45 7.91
C VAL A 266 -31.06 -36.98 7.47
N VAL A 267 -32.10 -36.17 7.64
CA VAL A 267 -33.50 -36.51 7.37
C VAL A 267 -34.14 -35.40 6.53
N ARG A 268 -35.18 -35.77 5.77
CA ARG A 268 -35.93 -34.85 4.90
C ARG A 268 -37.40 -34.72 5.24
N THR A 269 -37.91 -35.58 6.12
CA THR A 269 -39.29 -35.54 6.59
C THR A 269 -39.37 -35.64 8.11
N ALA A 270 -40.46 -35.14 8.69
CA ALA A 270 -40.72 -35.22 10.13
C ALA A 270 -40.79 -36.68 10.62
N GLU A 271 -41.36 -37.58 9.81
CA GLU A 271 -41.43 -39.02 10.09
C GLU A 271 -40.05 -39.68 10.12
N GLU A 272 -39.15 -39.29 9.20
CA GLU A 272 -37.75 -39.70 9.25
C GLU A 272 -37.06 -39.14 10.49
N ALA A 273 -37.34 -37.90 10.88
CA ALA A 273 -36.78 -37.26 12.07
C ALA A 273 -37.14 -38.03 13.35
N VAL A 274 -38.42 -38.36 13.53
CA VAL A 274 -38.90 -39.15 14.68
C VAL A 274 -38.28 -40.56 14.69
N ARG A 275 -38.18 -41.21 13.52
CA ARG A 275 -37.53 -42.53 13.40
C ARG A 275 -36.04 -42.46 13.74
N ALA A 276 -35.35 -41.42 13.29
CA ALA A 276 -33.94 -41.18 13.62
C ALA A 276 -33.77 -40.93 15.13
N ALA A 277 -34.62 -40.10 15.73
CA ALA A 277 -34.60 -39.82 17.17
C ALA A 277 -34.76 -41.09 18.01
N LYS A 278 -35.71 -41.97 17.66
CA LYS A 278 -35.91 -43.26 18.33
C LYS A 278 -34.70 -44.19 18.24
N ARG A 279 -33.97 -44.15 17.11
CA ARG A 279 -32.76 -44.97 16.90
C ARG A 279 -31.56 -44.43 17.68
N VAL A 280 -31.43 -43.11 17.76
CA VAL A 280 -30.34 -42.43 18.48
C VAL A 280 -30.52 -42.49 19.99
N GLY A 281 -31.75 -42.35 20.46
CA GLY A 281 -32.11 -42.24 21.88
C GLY A 281 -32.23 -40.78 22.34
N TYR A 282 -33.21 -40.50 23.20
CA TYR A 282 -33.49 -39.16 23.73
C TYR A 282 -32.56 -38.79 24.89
N PRO A 283 -32.25 -37.50 25.12
CA PRO A 283 -32.65 -36.33 24.31
C PRO A 283 -31.91 -36.21 22.96
N VAL A 284 -32.57 -35.59 21.98
CA VAL A 284 -32.00 -35.28 20.67
C VAL A 284 -32.06 -33.79 20.33
N VAL A 285 -31.24 -33.38 19.37
CA VAL A 285 -31.20 -32.05 18.77
C VAL A 285 -31.63 -32.15 17.31
N THR A 286 -32.44 -31.20 16.85
CA THR A 286 -32.68 -30.96 15.42
C THR A 286 -31.95 -29.70 14.98
N LYS A 287 -31.25 -29.74 13.84
CA LYS A 287 -30.57 -28.56 13.26
C LYS A 287 -30.56 -28.60 11.73
N PRO A 288 -30.63 -27.46 11.03
CA PRO A 288 -30.43 -27.42 9.59
C PRO A 288 -29.01 -27.87 9.21
N LEU A 289 -28.86 -28.55 8.07
CA LEU A 289 -27.57 -29.03 7.58
C LEU A 289 -26.59 -27.87 7.29
N ASP A 290 -27.08 -26.83 6.62
CA ASP A 290 -26.28 -25.70 6.10
C ASP A 290 -26.46 -24.40 6.92
N GLY A 291 -26.95 -24.51 8.17
CA GLY A 291 -27.27 -23.36 9.00
C GLY A 291 -26.09 -22.82 9.82
N ASN A 292 -26.01 -21.49 9.93
CA ASN A 292 -25.02 -20.75 10.73
C ASN A 292 -25.64 -20.11 11.98
N HIS A 293 -24.80 -19.82 12.98
CA HIS A 293 -25.17 -19.07 14.20
C HIS A 293 -26.31 -19.66 15.05
N GLY A 294 -26.55 -20.98 14.95
CA GLY A 294 -27.56 -21.66 15.76
C GLY A 294 -29.02 -21.35 15.36
N ARG A 295 -29.26 -20.73 14.19
CA ARG A 295 -30.62 -20.51 13.68
C ARG A 295 -31.27 -21.84 13.31
N GLY A 296 -32.51 -22.06 13.74
CA GLY A 296 -33.25 -23.29 13.50
C GLY A 296 -32.77 -24.50 14.30
N VAL A 297 -31.99 -24.28 15.38
CA VAL A 297 -31.54 -25.36 16.26
C VAL A 297 -32.55 -25.51 17.40
N SER A 298 -33.11 -26.71 17.57
CA SER A 298 -33.95 -27.05 18.72
C SER A 298 -33.27 -28.13 19.57
N MET A 299 -33.16 -27.89 20.86
CA MET A 299 -32.50 -28.77 21.85
C MET A 299 -33.50 -29.30 22.87
N ASP A 300 -33.06 -30.27 23.68
CA ASP A 300 -33.84 -30.93 24.74
C ASP A 300 -35.15 -31.56 24.25
N LEU A 301 -35.13 -32.10 23.02
CA LEU A 301 -36.27 -32.80 22.44
C LEU A 301 -36.33 -34.20 23.05
N MET A 302 -37.40 -34.47 23.80
CA MET A 302 -37.61 -35.67 24.61
C MET A 302 -38.74 -36.56 24.07
N THR A 303 -39.63 -36.02 23.25
CA THR A 303 -40.80 -36.75 22.71
C THR A 303 -40.87 -36.65 21.17
N PRO A 304 -41.58 -37.58 20.49
CA PRO A 304 -41.83 -37.50 19.06
C PRO A 304 -42.40 -36.16 18.60
N GLU A 305 -43.37 -35.61 19.33
CA GLU A 305 -44.06 -34.36 18.99
C GLU A 305 -43.10 -33.16 19.06
N GLN A 306 -42.22 -33.16 20.06
CA GLN A 306 -41.16 -32.16 20.18
C GLN A 306 -40.15 -32.27 19.02
N VAL A 307 -39.82 -33.48 18.59
CA VAL A 307 -38.94 -33.72 17.43
C VAL A 307 -39.57 -33.25 16.12
N GLU A 308 -40.88 -33.46 15.92
CA GLU A 308 -41.59 -32.94 14.75
C GLU A 308 -41.60 -31.42 14.72
N GLY A 309 -41.91 -30.78 15.86
CA GLY A 309 -41.86 -29.32 15.97
C GLY A 309 -40.47 -28.75 15.71
N GLY A 310 -39.43 -29.36 16.29
CA GLY A 310 -38.04 -28.95 16.06
C GLY A 310 -37.55 -29.23 14.64
N PHE A 311 -38.09 -30.24 13.96
CA PHE A 311 -37.80 -30.51 12.54
C PHE A 311 -38.40 -29.42 11.65
N GLU A 312 -39.66 -29.02 11.86
CA GLU A 312 -40.29 -27.96 11.07
C GLU A 312 -39.61 -26.60 11.28
N GLU A 313 -39.17 -26.29 12.50
CA GLU A 313 -38.35 -25.09 12.76
C GLU A 313 -37.03 -25.13 12.00
N ALA A 314 -36.30 -26.25 12.04
CA ALA A 314 -35.05 -26.41 11.29
C ALA A 314 -35.27 -26.35 9.76
N ARG A 315 -36.39 -26.90 9.27
CA ARG A 315 -36.73 -26.97 7.83
C ARG A 315 -36.97 -25.60 7.19
N GLN A 316 -37.38 -24.60 7.98
CA GLN A 316 -37.50 -23.22 7.51
C GLN A 316 -36.15 -22.64 7.05
N HIS A 317 -35.03 -23.24 7.49
CA HIS A 317 -33.68 -22.76 7.20
C HIS A 317 -32.87 -23.65 6.25
N SER A 318 -33.13 -24.96 6.18
CA SER A 318 -32.54 -25.86 5.18
C SER A 318 -33.50 -26.99 4.81
N ARG A 319 -33.42 -27.46 3.57
CA ARG A 319 -34.20 -28.62 3.09
C ARG A 319 -33.78 -29.93 3.75
N ASN A 320 -32.54 -30.00 4.24
CA ASN A 320 -32.02 -31.17 4.95
C ASN A 320 -31.84 -30.81 6.43
N VAL A 321 -32.37 -31.64 7.32
CA VAL A 321 -32.28 -31.47 8.78
C VAL A 321 -31.45 -32.61 9.35
N VAL A 322 -30.59 -32.30 10.31
CA VAL A 322 -29.81 -33.28 11.08
C VAL A 322 -30.55 -33.54 12.38
N VAL A 323 -30.80 -34.82 12.69
CA VAL A 323 -31.24 -35.28 14.01
C VAL A 323 -30.09 -36.01 14.68
N GLU A 324 -29.68 -35.55 15.86
CA GLU A 324 -28.51 -36.11 16.54
C GLU A 324 -28.64 -36.15 18.06
N GLN A 325 -27.82 -36.99 18.68
CA GLN A 325 -27.69 -37.13 20.12
C GLN A 325 -27.30 -35.78 20.74
N GLN A 326 -27.99 -35.38 21.80
CA GLN A 326 -27.59 -34.21 22.57
C GLN A 326 -26.50 -34.57 23.58
N TYR A 327 -25.34 -33.91 23.49
CA TYR A 327 -24.38 -33.88 24.59
C TYR A 327 -24.83 -32.88 25.66
N ARG A 328 -24.61 -33.22 26.93
CA ARG A 328 -24.88 -32.33 28.06
C ARG A 328 -23.58 -31.70 28.57
N GLY A 329 -23.65 -30.45 28.99
CA GLY A 329 -22.51 -29.74 29.59
C GLY A 329 -22.25 -28.38 28.96
N ASN A 330 -21.05 -27.85 29.17
CA ASN A 330 -20.67 -26.51 28.79
C ASN A 330 -20.05 -26.49 27.38
N ASP A 331 -20.31 -25.42 26.65
CA ASP A 331 -19.79 -25.17 25.30
C ASP A 331 -18.35 -24.65 25.38
N HIS A 332 -17.42 -25.35 24.73
CA HIS A 332 -16.01 -24.97 24.67
C HIS A 332 -15.54 -24.83 23.22
N ARG A 333 -15.01 -23.66 22.88
CA ARG A 333 -14.27 -23.41 21.64
C ARG A 333 -12.79 -23.71 21.87
N VAL A 334 -12.29 -24.78 21.27
CA VAL A 334 -10.86 -25.14 21.26
C VAL A 334 -10.23 -24.63 19.97
N LEU A 335 -9.28 -23.70 20.06
CA LEU A 335 -8.54 -23.19 18.90
C LEU A 335 -7.28 -24.03 18.67
N VAL A 336 -7.21 -24.63 17.49
CA VAL A 336 -6.05 -25.37 16.99
C VAL A 336 -5.37 -24.54 15.90
N VAL A 337 -4.06 -24.34 16.02
CA VAL A 337 -3.22 -23.66 15.02
C VAL A 337 -2.00 -24.54 14.76
N ASN A 338 -1.73 -24.83 13.49
CA ASN A 338 -0.61 -25.66 13.05
C ASN A 338 -0.48 -26.98 13.84
N GLY A 339 -1.61 -27.66 14.06
CA GLY A 339 -1.66 -28.91 14.82
C GLY A 339 -1.49 -28.78 16.35
N HIS A 340 -1.52 -27.57 16.92
CA HIS A 340 -1.39 -27.35 18.36
C HIS A 340 -2.63 -26.66 18.92
N VAL A 341 -3.13 -27.12 20.08
CA VAL A 341 -4.17 -26.39 20.83
C VAL A 341 -3.54 -25.17 21.50
N VAL A 342 -3.85 -23.98 21.01
CA VAL A 342 -3.26 -22.71 21.44
C VAL A 342 -4.13 -21.95 22.43
N ALA A 343 -5.46 -22.16 22.39
CA ALA A 343 -6.39 -21.54 23.32
C ALA A 343 -7.68 -22.36 23.45
N VAL A 344 -8.34 -22.25 24.60
CA VAL A 344 -9.66 -22.83 24.86
C VAL A 344 -10.51 -21.78 25.56
N ALA A 345 -11.70 -21.53 25.06
CA ALA A 345 -12.66 -20.63 25.66
C ALA A 345 -13.98 -21.38 25.93
N GLU A 346 -14.40 -21.42 27.18
CA GLU A 346 -15.76 -21.79 27.55
C GLU A 346 -16.69 -20.64 27.18
N ARG A 347 -17.68 -20.89 26.34
CA ARG A 347 -18.68 -19.91 25.95
C ARG A 347 -19.90 -20.08 26.85
N VAL A 348 -20.34 -18.99 27.46
CA VAL A 348 -21.54 -18.98 28.29
C VAL A 348 -22.63 -18.19 27.56
N PRO A 349 -23.85 -18.75 27.38
CA PRO A 349 -24.95 -18.01 26.80
C PRO A 349 -25.26 -16.73 27.59
N ALA A 350 -25.86 -15.75 26.89
CA ALA A 350 -26.27 -14.52 27.54
C ALA A 350 -27.22 -14.84 28.69
N HIS A 351 -26.91 -14.33 29.88
CA HIS A 351 -27.69 -14.60 31.08
C HIS A 351 -27.66 -13.41 32.03
N VAL A 352 -28.58 -13.43 32.99
CA VAL A 352 -28.58 -12.58 34.17
C VAL A 352 -28.67 -13.45 35.41
N VAL A 353 -28.11 -12.97 36.52
CA VAL A 353 -28.22 -13.62 37.83
C VAL A 353 -29.18 -12.81 38.69
N GLY A 354 -30.20 -13.48 39.21
CA GLY A 354 -31.19 -12.87 40.09
C GLY A 354 -30.56 -12.38 41.38
N ASP A 355 -31.01 -11.21 41.85
CA ASP A 355 -30.67 -10.68 43.16
C ASP A 355 -31.86 -10.71 44.13
N GLY A 356 -32.99 -11.32 43.71
CA GLY A 356 -34.23 -11.39 44.48
C GLY A 356 -35.05 -10.10 44.51
N THR A 357 -34.63 -9.03 43.83
CA THR A 357 -35.28 -7.72 43.90
C THR A 357 -35.57 -7.09 42.53
N ARG A 358 -34.65 -7.20 41.56
CA ARG A 358 -34.78 -6.61 40.23
C ARG A 358 -35.46 -7.56 39.24
N THR A 359 -36.24 -6.99 38.33
CA THR A 359 -36.80 -7.74 37.19
C THR A 359 -35.70 -8.15 36.22
N ILE A 360 -35.96 -9.17 35.38
CA ILE A 360 -35.03 -9.59 34.32
C ILE A 360 -34.63 -8.41 33.44
N ARG A 361 -35.57 -7.53 33.08
CA ARG A 361 -35.30 -6.30 32.32
C ARG A 361 -34.29 -5.39 33.03
N ALA A 362 -34.54 -5.07 34.30
CA ALA A 362 -33.64 -4.23 35.08
C ALA A 362 -32.24 -4.87 35.29
N LEU A 363 -32.18 -6.20 35.40
CA LEU A 363 -30.91 -6.93 35.47
C LEU A 363 -30.15 -6.87 34.13
N VAL A 364 -30.85 -6.97 33.00
CA VAL A 364 -30.24 -6.80 31.67
C VAL A 364 -29.69 -5.39 31.50
N ASP A 365 -30.46 -4.37 31.89
CA ASP A 365 -30.02 -2.97 31.82
C ASP A 365 -28.77 -2.76 32.67
N ALA A 366 -28.76 -3.24 33.91
CA ALA A 366 -27.58 -3.18 34.79
C ALA A 366 -26.36 -3.95 34.25
N VAL A 367 -26.55 -5.13 33.66
CA VAL A 367 -25.45 -5.87 33.02
C VAL A 367 -24.89 -5.12 31.80
N ASN A 368 -25.74 -4.37 31.09
CA ASN A 368 -25.37 -3.55 29.94
C ASN A 368 -24.68 -2.22 30.30
N GLU A 369 -24.69 -1.82 31.57
CA GLU A 369 -23.93 -0.67 32.08
C GLU A 369 -22.41 -0.94 32.12
N ASP A 370 -21.98 -2.20 32.04
CA ASP A 370 -20.56 -2.55 31.93
C ASP A 370 -19.94 -1.84 30.70
N PRO A 371 -18.91 -0.99 30.88
CA PRO A 371 -18.29 -0.23 29.79
C PRO A 371 -17.65 -1.14 28.73
N ARG A 372 -17.39 -2.41 29.05
CA ARG A 372 -16.90 -3.43 28.12
C ARG A 372 -18.00 -3.93 27.16
N ARG A 373 -19.29 -3.62 27.39
CA ARG A 373 -20.39 -3.96 26.48
C ARG A 373 -20.66 -2.83 25.49
N GLY A 374 -20.76 -3.18 24.21
CA GLY A 374 -21.05 -2.23 23.11
C GLY A 374 -22.01 -2.80 22.09
N ASP A 375 -22.34 -2.03 21.06
CA ASP A 375 -23.20 -2.49 19.98
C ASP A 375 -22.41 -3.34 18.97
N GLY A 376 -22.89 -4.57 18.73
CA GLY A 376 -22.23 -5.53 17.85
C GLY A 376 -20.81 -5.89 18.30
N HIS A 377 -19.80 -5.46 17.53
CA HIS A 377 -18.38 -5.80 17.74
C HIS A 377 -17.52 -4.60 18.18
N GLU A 378 -18.15 -3.53 18.66
CA GLU A 378 -17.47 -2.29 19.05
C GLU A 378 -16.60 -2.46 20.30
N ASN A 379 -17.09 -3.21 21.30
CA ASN A 379 -16.37 -3.50 22.54
C ASN A 379 -16.10 -5.01 22.73
N VAL A 380 -15.41 -5.34 23.82
CA VAL A 380 -15.05 -6.71 24.22
C VAL A 380 -16.29 -7.63 24.27
N MET A 381 -17.38 -7.10 24.83
CA MET A 381 -18.66 -7.79 24.96
C MET A 381 -19.74 -7.08 24.15
N THR A 382 -20.75 -7.84 23.74
CA THR A 382 -21.92 -7.29 23.05
C THR A 382 -23.04 -7.02 24.07
N ARG A 383 -23.78 -5.92 23.90
CA ARG A 383 -24.97 -5.64 24.72
C ARG A 383 -26.03 -6.73 24.54
N ILE A 384 -26.65 -7.13 25.64
CA ILE A 384 -27.77 -8.06 25.65
C ILE A 384 -29.03 -7.30 25.24
N LYS A 385 -29.72 -7.77 24.20
CA LYS A 385 -30.98 -7.19 23.73
C LYS A 385 -32.13 -8.17 24.02
N ILE A 386 -33.21 -7.66 24.62
CA ILE A 386 -34.47 -8.38 24.80
C ILE A 386 -35.24 -8.28 23.48
N ASP A 387 -35.04 -9.27 22.61
CA ASP A 387 -35.76 -9.40 21.34
C ASP A 387 -36.80 -10.51 21.41
N GLU A 388 -37.54 -10.75 20.32
CA GLU A 388 -38.56 -11.80 20.26
C GLU A 388 -38.05 -13.19 20.64
N HIS A 389 -36.78 -13.51 20.39
CA HIS A 389 -36.23 -14.80 20.75
C HIS A 389 -36.02 -14.92 22.26
N VAL A 390 -35.55 -13.85 22.93
CA VAL A 390 -35.52 -13.81 24.42
C VAL A 390 -36.94 -13.98 24.96
N LEU A 391 -37.91 -13.28 24.38
CA LEU A 391 -39.31 -13.34 24.84
C LEU A 391 -39.87 -14.76 24.75
N ARG A 392 -39.67 -15.46 23.62
CA ARG A 392 -40.09 -16.87 23.46
C ARG A 392 -39.41 -17.81 24.45
N LEU A 393 -38.14 -17.59 24.75
CA LEU A 393 -37.39 -18.42 25.69
C LEU A 393 -37.87 -18.23 27.13
N LEU A 394 -38.15 -16.98 27.52
CA LEU A 394 -38.76 -16.67 28.81
C LEU A 394 -40.18 -17.27 28.91
N GLU A 395 -40.99 -17.15 27.86
CA GLU A 395 -42.35 -17.71 27.84
C GLU A 395 -42.34 -19.24 27.99
N ARG A 396 -41.44 -19.95 27.28
CA ARG A 396 -41.23 -21.39 27.45
C ARG A 396 -40.85 -21.78 28.89
N ALA A 397 -40.14 -20.90 29.59
CA ALA A 397 -39.78 -21.07 31.00
C ALA A 397 -40.88 -20.60 31.98
N GLY A 398 -42.04 -20.16 31.48
CA GLY A 398 -43.13 -19.63 32.29
C GLY A 398 -42.84 -18.24 32.88
N ARG A 399 -42.01 -17.43 32.22
CA ARG A 399 -41.52 -16.13 32.71
C ARG A 399 -41.78 -15.00 31.72
N THR A 400 -41.66 -13.77 32.22
CA THR A 400 -41.73 -12.54 31.43
C THR A 400 -40.52 -11.65 31.75
N PRO A 401 -40.21 -10.63 30.93
CA PRO A 401 -39.16 -9.65 31.25
C PRO A 401 -39.32 -8.95 32.61
N ASP A 402 -40.54 -8.91 33.13
CA ASP A 402 -40.90 -8.25 34.40
C ASP A 402 -40.87 -9.23 35.60
N THR A 403 -40.55 -10.50 35.36
CA THR A 403 -40.33 -11.49 36.42
C THR A 403 -39.09 -11.13 37.24
N VAL A 404 -39.16 -11.24 38.57
CA VAL A 404 -38.04 -11.08 39.50
C VAL A 404 -37.45 -12.46 39.82
N PRO A 405 -36.25 -12.80 39.32
CA PRO A 405 -35.61 -14.09 39.63
C PRO A 405 -35.12 -14.12 41.07
N ALA A 406 -35.10 -15.31 41.68
CA ALA A 406 -34.62 -15.49 43.05
C ALA A 406 -33.13 -15.15 43.16
N ALA A 407 -32.67 -14.78 44.36
CA ALA A 407 -31.27 -14.46 44.58
C ALA A 407 -30.36 -15.66 44.26
N GLY A 408 -29.37 -15.46 43.39
CA GLY A 408 -28.44 -16.50 42.90
C GLY A 408 -28.96 -17.34 41.74
N GLU A 409 -30.21 -17.13 41.31
CA GLU A 409 -30.80 -17.86 40.19
C GLU A 409 -30.27 -17.37 38.84
N THR A 410 -29.73 -18.25 38.00
CA THR A 410 -29.28 -17.88 36.66
C THR A 410 -30.41 -18.02 35.64
N VAL A 411 -30.73 -16.92 34.96
CA VAL A 411 -31.71 -16.89 33.87
C VAL A 411 -30.99 -16.73 32.55
N PHE A 412 -30.97 -17.78 31.75
CA PHE A 412 -30.45 -17.73 30.38
C PHE A 412 -31.44 -16.99 29.46
N LEU A 413 -30.88 -16.16 28.59
CA LEU A 413 -31.62 -15.32 27.63
C LEU A 413 -31.39 -15.81 26.20
N ARG A 414 -30.53 -16.81 26.02
CA ARG A 414 -30.20 -17.44 24.74
C ARG A 414 -29.95 -18.93 24.95
N ASP A 415 -30.36 -19.74 23.97
CA ASP A 415 -30.08 -21.17 23.93
C ASP A 415 -28.61 -21.46 23.54
N THR A 416 -28.01 -20.60 22.71
CA THR A 416 -26.66 -20.78 22.20
C THR A 416 -25.66 -19.80 22.79
N ALA A 417 -24.44 -20.27 23.03
CA ALA A 417 -23.37 -19.49 23.63
C ALA A 417 -22.66 -18.58 22.63
N ASN A 418 -23.40 -17.65 22.02
CA ASN A 418 -22.86 -16.73 21.03
C ASN A 418 -22.47 -15.37 21.63
N MET A 419 -21.20 -14.98 21.45
CA MET A 419 -20.70 -13.67 21.89
C MET A 419 -21.38 -12.49 21.18
N SER A 420 -21.88 -12.69 19.96
CA SER A 420 -22.60 -11.66 19.19
C SER A 420 -24.00 -11.36 19.73
N THR A 421 -24.58 -12.25 20.54
CA THR A 421 -25.90 -12.11 21.16
C THR A 421 -25.80 -11.80 22.66
N GLY A 422 -24.62 -11.35 23.11
CA GLY A 422 -24.38 -10.91 24.50
C GLY A 422 -23.84 -11.99 25.44
N GLY A 423 -23.48 -13.17 24.92
CA GLY A 423 -22.77 -14.20 25.68
C GLY A 423 -21.38 -13.76 26.15
N THR A 424 -20.81 -14.52 27.07
CA THR A 424 -19.50 -14.28 27.70
C THR A 424 -18.54 -15.44 27.39
N ALA A 425 -17.24 -15.23 27.63
CA ALA A 425 -16.21 -16.20 27.33
C ALA A 425 -15.19 -16.30 28.47
N VAL A 426 -14.97 -17.51 28.97
CA VAL A 426 -14.02 -17.81 30.07
C VAL A 426 -12.84 -18.59 29.51
N ASP A 427 -11.61 -18.12 29.75
CA ASP A 427 -10.40 -18.85 29.34
C ASP A 427 -10.26 -20.16 30.13
N ARG A 428 -10.17 -21.29 29.40
CA ARG A 428 -9.96 -22.65 29.94
C ARG A 428 -8.71 -23.32 29.37
N THR A 429 -7.80 -22.54 28.77
CA THR A 429 -6.65 -23.05 28.03
C THR A 429 -5.73 -23.93 28.88
N ASP A 430 -5.51 -23.60 30.14
CA ASP A 430 -4.61 -24.36 31.02
C ASP A 430 -5.34 -25.49 31.78
N VAL A 431 -6.66 -25.58 31.64
CA VAL A 431 -7.53 -26.53 32.36
C VAL A 431 -7.90 -27.75 31.50
N ILE A 432 -7.89 -27.62 30.17
CA ILE A 432 -8.28 -28.70 29.26
C ILE A 432 -7.43 -29.97 29.45
N HIS A 433 -8.10 -31.12 29.53
CA HIS A 433 -7.45 -32.41 29.66
C HIS A 433 -6.56 -32.75 28.44
N PRO A 434 -5.37 -33.37 28.60
CA PRO A 434 -4.50 -33.79 27.49
C PRO A 434 -5.18 -34.68 26.44
N TYR A 435 -6.12 -35.55 26.87
CA TYR A 435 -6.94 -36.34 25.95
C TYR A 435 -7.77 -35.46 25.02
N ASN A 436 -8.48 -34.47 25.56
CA ASN A 436 -9.33 -33.56 24.79
C ASN A 436 -8.49 -32.70 23.84
N ARG A 437 -7.28 -32.28 24.26
CA ARG A 437 -6.32 -31.60 23.36
C ARG A 437 -5.94 -32.48 22.17
N THR A 438 -5.69 -33.76 22.42
CA THR A 438 -5.36 -34.74 21.37
C THR A 438 -6.52 -34.95 20.41
N VAL A 439 -7.75 -35.07 20.94
CA VAL A 439 -8.97 -35.19 20.13
C VAL A 439 -9.16 -33.95 19.25
N ALA A 440 -9.03 -32.74 19.80
CA ALA A 440 -9.15 -31.49 19.04
C ALA A 440 -8.10 -31.39 17.92
N ARG A 441 -6.83 -31.70 18.23
CA ARG A 441 -5.75 -31.74 17.23
C ARG A 441 -6.05 -32.70 16.10
N ARG A 442 -6.46 -33.93 16.44
CA ARG A 442 -6.80 -34.96 15.43
C ARG A 442 -7.99 -34.53 14.58
N ALA A 443 -9.00 -33.87 15.18
CA ALA A 443 -10.14 -33.35 14.43
C ALA A 443 -9.71 -32.34 13.36
N ALA A 444 -8.87 -31.37 13.71
CA ALA A 444 -8.32 -30.41 12.74
C ALA A 444 -7.54 -31.11 11.61
N GLN A 445 -6.72 -32.12 11.96
CA GLN A 445 -5.93 -32.89 10.99
C GLN A 445 -6.81 -33.74 10.04
N VAL A 446 -7.86 -34.38 10.56
CA VAL A 446 -8.79 -35.20 9.76
C VAL A 446 -9.51 -34.36 8.70
N ILE A 447 -9.87 -33.13 9.04
CA ILE A 447 -10.51 -32.20 8.09
C ILE A 447 -9.47 -31.51 7.19
N GLY A 448 -8.21 -31.43 7.62
CA GLY A 448 -7.13 -30.80 6.87
C GLY A 448 -7.04 -29.27 7.08
N LEU A 449 -7.42 -28.79 8.26
CA LEU A 449 -7.37 -27.38 8.62
C LEU A 449 -6.09 -27.05 9.39
N ASP A 450 -5.40 -26.00 8.95
CA ASP A 450 -4.22 -25.42 9.58
C ASP A 450 -4.59 -24.49 10.75
N VAL A 451 -5.70 -23.76 10.64
CA VAL A 451 -6.33 -23.00 11.72
C VAL A 451 -7.79 -23.48 11.87
N ALA A 452 -8.12 -24.05 13.02
CA ALA A 452 -9.43 -24.65 13.25
C ALA A 452 -10.01 -24.27 14.61
N GLY A 453 -11.31 -23.96 14.63
CA GLY A 453 -12.10 -23.90 15.87
C GLY A 453 -12.89 -25.18 16.06
N ILE A 454 -12.59 -25.94 17.11
CA ILE A 454 -13.29 -27.19 17.44
C ILE A 454 -14.25 -26.93 18.59
N ASP A 455 -15.54 -27.16 18.37
CA ASP A 455 -16.57 -26.98 19.39
C ASP A 455 -16.80 -28.28 20.14
N PHE A 456 -16.53 -28.26 21.44
CA PHE A 456 -16.79 -29.34 22.37
C PHE A 456 -18.01 -29.00 23.22
N ILE A 457 -18.84 -30.00 23.49
CA ILE A 457 -19.77 -29.98 24.61
C ILE A 457 -19.34 -31.06 25.59
N THR A 458 -19.09 -30.67 26.84
CA THR A 458 -18.73 -31.58 27.93
C THR A 458 -19.08 -30.96 29.28
N PRO A 459 -19.53 -31.75 30.27
CA PRO A 459 -19.76 -31.23 31.63
C PRO A 459 -18.49 -30.67 32.27
N ASP A 460 -17.33 -31.22 31.92
CA ASP A 460 -16.04 -30.84 32.47
C ASP A 460 -14.94 -31.05 31.42
N ILE A 461 -14.32 -29.95 30.97
CA ILE A 461 -13.25 -29.98 29.96
C ILE A 461 -11.91 -30.48 30.53
N SER A 462 -11.77 -30.51 31.86
CA SER A 462 -10.59 -30.99 32.57
C SER A 462 -10.51 -32.52 32.65
N LYS A 463 -11.56 -33.23 32.21
CA LYS A 463 -11.63 -34.69 32.15
C LYS A 463 -11.82 -35.18 30.71
N PRO A 464 -11.43 -36.42 30.37
CA PRO A 464 -11.67 -36.98 29.04
C PRO A 464 -13.15 -36.97 28.65
N VAL A 465 -13.48 -36.42 27.46
CA VAL A 465 -14.89 -36.27 27.03
C VAL A 465 -15.64 -37.60 26.87
N HIS A 466 -14.94 -38.70 26.64
CA HIS A 466 -15.56 -40.02 26.54
C HIS A 466 -16.01 -40.57 27.92
N GLU A 467 -15.42 -40.08 29.01
CA GLU A 467 -15.81 -40.44 30.39
C GLU A 467 -16.94 -39.54 30.91
N THR A 468 -16.94 -38.26 30.51
CA THR A 468 -17.93 -37.27 30.97
C THR A 468 -19.21 -37.25 30.14
N GLY A 469 -19.27 -37.94 29.01
CA GLY A 469 -20.42 -37.96 28.11
C GLY A 469 -20.50 -36.75 27.17
N GLY A 470 -19.35 -36.27 26.70
CA GLY A 470 -19.21 -35.16 25.76
C GLY A 470 -18.55 -35.54 24.42
N GLY A 471 -18.38 -34.56 23.54
CA GLY A 471 -17.73 -34.76 22.24
C GLY A 471 -17.67 -33.50 21.38
N ILE A 472 -17.19 -33.66 20.14
CA ILE A 472 -17.10 -32.61 19.12
C ILE A 472 -18.47 -32.44 18.48
N VAL A 473 -18.96 -31.20 18.42
CA VAL A 473 -20.25 -30.85 17.83
C VAL A 473 -20.08 -30.12 16.49
N GLU A 474 -19.01 -29.35 16.34
CA GLU A 474 -18.74 -28.58 15.13
C GLU A 474 -17.22 -28.35 14.93
N VAL A 475 -16.79 -28.24 13.67
CA VAL A 475 -15.43 -27.84 13.28
C VAL A 475 -15.56 -26.63 12.36
N ASN A 476 -14.82 -25.56 12.67
CA ASN A 476 -14.91 -24.28 11.97
C ASN A 476 -13.58 -23.92 11.31
N ALA A 477 -13.59 -23.61 10.01
CA ALA A 477 -12.40 -23.22 9.24
C ALA A 477 -12.00 -21.74 9.41
N ALA A 478 -12.93 -20.88 9.86
CA ALA A 478 -12.67 -19.45 10.12
C ALA A 478 -12.98 -19.08 11.58
N PRO A 479 -12.29 -19.67 12.58
CA PRO A 479 -12.56 -19.39 13.98
C PRO A 479 -12.31 -17.90 14.32
N GLY A 480 -13.23 -17.30 15.08
CA GLY A 480 -13.09 -15.94 15.60
C GLY A 480 -12.09 -15.87 16.75
N PHE A 481 -11.19 -14.87 16.75
CA PHE A 481 -10.17 -14.74 17.81
C PHE A 481 -10.62 -13.94 19.02
N ARG A 482 -11.70 -13.17 18.92
CA ARG A 482 -12.13 -12.21 19.95
C ARG A 482 -12.22 -12.83 21.35
N MET A 483 -12.82 -14.00 21.46
CA MET A 483 -13.01 -14.71 22.73
C MET A 483 -11.72 -15.18 23.41
N HIS A 484 -10.66 -15.39 22.63
CA HIS A 484 -9.35 -15.79 23.16
C HIS A 484 -8.47 -14.57 23.45
N LEU A 485 -8.55 -13.54 22.61
CA LEU A 485 -7.79 -12.29 22.77
C LEU A 485 -8.30 -11.45 23.94
N GLN A 486 -9.61 -11.46 24.18
CA GLN A 486 -10.27 -10.63 25.19
C GLN A 486 -11.41 -11.44 25.85
N PRO A 487 -11.10 -12.47 26.65
CA PRO A 487 -12.12 -13.19 27.39
C PRO A 487 -12.74 -12.28 28.46
N SER A 488 -14.00 -12.52 28.82
CA SER A 488 -14.65 -11.80 29.92
C SER A 488 -14.05 -12.17 31.29
N GLU A 489 -13.56 -13.40 31.41
CA GLU A 489 -12.87 -13.94 32.59
C GLU A 489 -11.67 -14.81 32.19
N GLY A 490 -10.61 -14.79 33.00
CA GLY A 490 -9.38 -15.54 32.76
C GLY A 490 -8.33 -14.76 31.95
N LYS A 491 -7.32 -15.47 31.42
CA LYS A 491 -6.13 -14.85 30.82
C LYS A 491 -6.29 -14.63 29.31
N PRO A 492 -6.12 -13.40 28.80
CA PRO A 492 -5.97 -13.13 27.37
C PRO A 492 -4.86 -13.98 26.72
N ARG A 493 -5.15 -14.58 25.56
CA ARG A 493 -4.20 -15.41 24.78
C ARG A 493 -3.90 -14.72 23.45
N ASN A 494 -2.62 -14.44 23.16
CA ASN A 494 -2.19 -13.97 21.84
C ASN A 494 -2.25 -15.13 20.83
N VAL A 495 -3.42 -15.33 20.23
CA VAL A 495 -3.65 -16.39 19.23
C VAL A 495 -3.22 -16.00 17.82
N ALA A 496 -3.00 -14.70 17.55
CA ALA A 496 -2.47 -14.23 16.28
C ALA A 496 -1.00 -14.62 16.10
N GLY A 497 -0.22 -14.61 17.19
CA GLY A 497 1.19 -14.98 17.20
C GLY A 497 1.46 -16.38 16.60
N PRO A 498 0.85 -17.46 17.13
CA PRO A 498 1.02 -18.80 16.57
C PRO A 498 0.63 -18.95 15.10
N VAL A 499 -0.35 -18.19 14.62
CA VAL A 499 -0.74 -18.20 13.19
C VAL A 499 0.36 -17.58 12.34
N LEU A 500 0.96 -16.48 12.82
CA LEU A 500 2.10 -15.89 12.11
C LEU A 500 3.36 -16.72 12.24
N ASP A 501 3.60 -17.44 13.34
CA ASP A 501 4.71 -18.39 13.45
C ASP A 501 4.58 -19.54 12.44
N MET A 502 3.35 -19.94 12.12
CA MET A 502 3.08 -20.93 11.07
C MET A 502 3.31 -20.37 9.66
N LEU A 503 2.86 -19.14 9.39
CA LEU A 503 2.97 -18.51 8.07
C LEU A 503 4.38 -18.00 7.76
N PHE A 504 5.06 -17.51 8.79
CA PHE A 504 6.41 -16.97 8.78
C PHE A 504 7.19 -17.58 9.95
N PRO A 505 7.71 -18.81 9.79
CA PRO A 505 8.57 -19.43 10.79
C PRO A 505 9.75 -18.53 11.15
N LYS A 506 10.29 -18.70 12.36
CA LYS A 506 11.42 -17.91 12.82
C LYS A 506 12.56 -17.96 11.79
N ASP A 507 13.21 -16.82 11.57
CA ASP A 507 14.33 -16.64 10.65
C ASP A 507 13.98 -16.86 9.16
N THR A 508 12.69 -16.94 8.81
CA THR A 508 12.26 -16.90 7.41
C THR A 508 12.02 -15.47 6.94
N PRO A 509 12.45 -15.10 5.71
CA PRO A 509 12.15 -13.79 5.16
C PRO A 509 10.64 -13.59 4.96
N CYS A 510 10.16 -12.39 5.28
CA CYS A 510 8.81 -11.94 4.93
C CYS A 510 8.81 -10.89 3.80
N ARG A 511 10.00 -10.50 3.35
CA ARG A 511 10.23 -9.44 2.38
C ARG A 511 11.23 -9.92 1.35
N ILE A 512 10.95 -9.59 0.10
CA ILE A 512 11.97 -9.58 -0.94
C ILE A 512 12.82 -8.32 -0.79
N PRO A 513 14.11 -8.32 -1.18
CA PRO A 513 14.90 -7.12 -1.20
C PRO A 513 14.27 -6.06 -2.11
N VAL A 514 14.21 -4.81 -1.63
CA VAL A 514 13.70 -3.66 -2.36
C VAL A 514 14.86 -2.71 -2.66
N ILE A 515 15.10 -2.49 -3.95
CA ILE A 515 16.08 -1.54 -4.47
C ILE A 515 15.33 -0.38 -5.09
N ALA A 516 15.48 0.82 -4.55
CA ALA A 516 14.80 2.02 -5.03
C ALA A 516 15.80 3.01 -5.62
N ILE A 517 15.57 3.44 -6.86
CA ILE A 517 16.49 4.30 -7.61
C ILE A 517 15.78 5.58 -8.02
N THR A 518 16.35 6.73 -7.67
CA THR A 518 15.88 8.05 -8.10
C THR A 518 17.02 8.94 -8.59
N GLY A 519 16.67 10.00 -9.30
CA GLY A 519 17.59 10.98 -9.87
C GLY A 519 16.85 11.85 -10.88
N THR A 520 17.45 12.94 -11.34
CA THR A 520 16.90 13.71 -12.47
C THR A 520 17.06 12.88 -13.74
N ASN A 521 18.29 12.48 -14.08
CA ASN A 521 18.63 11.69 -15.26
C ASN A 521 19.25 10.32 -14.88
N GLY A 522 19.28 9.37 -15.82
CA GLY A 522 19.96 8.07 -15.66
C GLY A 522 19.18 6.98 -14.90
N LYS A 523 18.00 7.30 -14.36
CA LYS A 523 17.18 6.37 -13.56
C LYS A 523 16.88 5.05 -14.28
N SER A 524 16.27 5.13 -15.47
CA SER A 524 15.82 3.95 -16.21
C SER A 524 16.97 3.09 -16.69
N THR A 525 18.07 3.70 -17.14
CA THR A 525 19.26 2.95 -17.57
C THR A 525 19.92 2.25 -16.38
N THR A 526 20.07 2.94 -15.25
CA THR A 526 20.64 2.36 -14.04
C THR A 526 19.76 1.24 -13.47
N SER A 527 18.44 1.41 -13.42
CA SER A 527 17.53 0.36 -12.96
C SER A 527 17.56 -0.87 -13.87
N ARG A 528 17.69 -0.69 -15.18
CA ARG A 528 17.88 -1.77 -16.15
C ARG A 528 19.22 -2.49 -16.01
N MET A 529 20.32 -1.74 -15.82
CA MET A 529 21.64 -2.34 -15.51
C MET A 529 21.59 -3.18 -14.23
N VAL A 530 20.99 -2.65 -13.17
CA VAL A 530 20.83 -3.37 -11.88
C VAL A 530 19.96 -4.61 -12.05
N ALA A 531 18.83 -4.51 -12.75
CA ALA A 531 17.98 -5.67 -13.03
C ALA A 531 18.73 -6.74 -13.85
N HIS A 532 19.51 -6.33 -14.84
CA HIS A 532 20.33 -7.22 -15.66
C HIS A 532 21.41 -7.94 -14.84
N ILE A 533 22.08 -7.23 -13.93
CA ILE A 533 23.04 -7.79 -12.96
C ILE A 533 22.37 -8.83 -12.05
N LEU A 534 21.20 -8.51 -11.49
CA LEU A 534 20.49 -9.41 -10.58
C LEU A 534 19.96 -10.65 -11.29
N LYS A 535 19.52 -10.52 -12.55
CA LYS A 535 19.19 -11.68 -13.39
C LYS A 535 20.39 -12.58 -13.63
N HIS A 536 21.57 -12.01 -13.89
CA HIS A 536 22.82 -12.78 -13.98
C HIS A 536 23.21 -13.44 -12.66
N ALA A 537 22.78 -12.88 -11.52
CA ALA A 537 22.89 -13.51 -10.21
C ALA A 537 21.83 -14.60 -9.94
N GLY A 538 21.01 -14.96 -10.95
CA GLY A 538 20.00 -16.01 -10.88
C GLY A 538 18.74 -15.61 -10.11
N LYS A 539 18.41 -14.30 -10.05
CA LYS A 539 17.20 -13.80 -9.39
C LYS A 539 16.07 -13.54 -10.39
N VAL A 540 14.84 -13.86 -9.99
CA VAL A 540 13.63 -13.36 -10.65
C VAL A 540 13.40 -11.91 -10.23
N VAL A 541 13.64 -10.98 -11.15
CA VAL A 541 13.59 -9.53 -10.87
C VAL A 541 12.25 -8.95 -11.29
N GLY A 542 11.62 -8.21 -10.39
CA GLY A 542 10.52 -7.30 -10.71
C GLY A 542 11.05 -5.89 -10.90
N LEU A 543 10.89 -5.31 -12.07
CA LEU A 543 11.45 -4.01 -12.45
C LEU A 543 10.31 -3.03 -12.80
N THR A 544 10.38 -1.80 -12.27
CA THR A 544 9.56 -0.68 -12.76
C THR A 544 10.44 0.37 -13.41
N THR A 545 10.01 0.90 -14.54
CA THR A 545 10.72 1.96 -15.28
C THR A 545 9.76 3.04 -15.79
N SER A 546 10.31 4.08 -16.41
CA SER A 546 9.53 5.10 -17.14
C SER A 546 8.64 4.55 -18.28
N ASN A 547 8.85 3.31 -18.74
CA ASN A 547 8.12 2.74 -19.89
C ASN A 547 7.35 1.44 -19.58
N GLY A 548 7.56 0.80 -18.44
CA GLY A 548 6.77 -0.38 -18.09
C GLY A 548 7.17 -1.12 -16.83
N ILE A 549 6.33 -2.08 -16.46
CA ILE A 549 6.54 -3.07 -15.42
C ILE A 549 7.03 -4.36 -16.07
N TYR A 550 8.17 -4.87 -15.61
CA TYR A 550 8.77 -6.09 -16.11
C TYR A 550 8.91 -7.13 -15.00
N VAL A 551 8.65 -8.40 -15.31
CA VAL A 551 8.93 -9.53 -14.42
C VAL A 551 9.82 -10.50 -15.20
N ASP A 552 11.01 -10.76 -14.66
CA ASP A 552 12.05 -11.56 -15.31
C ASP A 552 12.39 -11.12 -16.74
N GLY A 553 12.27 -9.82 -17.02
CA GLY A 553 12.54 -9.24 -18.35
C GLY A 553 11.36 -9.27 -19.33
N GLU A 554 10.25 -9.91 -18.98
CA GLU A 554 9.02 -9.84 -19.77
C GLU A 554 8.20 -8.60 -19.39
N LEU A 555 7.74 -7.85 -20.39
CA LEU A 555 6.87 -6.68 -20.18
C LEU A 555 5.47 -7.16 -19.79
N ILE A 556 5.03 -6.82 -18.57
CA ILE A 556 3.70 -7.16 -18.06
C ILE A 556 2.71 -6.01 -18.26
N MET A 557 3.19 -4.76 -18.22
CA MET A 557 2.36 -3.56 -18.37
C MET A 557 3.19 -2.40 -18.91
N GLY A 558 2.76 -1.77 -20.00
CA GLY A 558 3.40 -0.56 -20.55
C GLY A 558 2.93 0.74 -19.89
N GLY A 559 3.68 1.82 -20.12
CA GLY A 559 3.39 3.19 -19.66
C GLY A 559 4.32 3.71 -18.56
N ASP A 560 4.07 4.92 -18.05
CA ASP A 560 4.84 5.47 -16.92
C ASP A 560 4.50 4.72 -15.63
N THR A 561 5.45 3.90 -15.17
CA THR A 561 5.29 3.01 -14.03
C THR A 561 6.21 3.37 -12.87
N THR A 562 6.62 4.63 -12.77
CA THR A 562 7.60 5.11 -11.77
C THR A 562 6.98 5.51 -10.41
N GLY A 563 5.79 4.98 -10.10
CA GLY A 563 5.00 5.37 -8.93
C GLY A 563 4.50 4.21 -8.05
N PRO A 564 3.84 4.51 -6.92
CA PRO A 564 3.46 3.51 -5.91
C PRO A 564 2.57 2.37 -6.39
N LYS A 565 1.67 2.64 -7.33
CA LYS A 565 0.77 1.62 -7.90
C LYS A 565 1.57 0.51 -8.58
N SER A 566 2.59 0.88 -9.35
CA SER A 566 3.45 -0.06 -10.09
C SER A 566 4.36 -0.83 -9.15
N ALA A 567 4.92 -0.17 -8.13
CA ALA A 567 5.65 -0.84 -7.06
C ALA A 567 4.77 -1.91 -6.37
N LYS A 568 3.51 -1.59 -6.08
CA LYS A 568 2.55 -2.55 -5.48
C LYS A 568 2.27 -3.76 -6.37
N VAL A 569 2.29 -3.62 -7.71
CA VAL A 569 2.17 -4.76 -8.64
C VAL A 569 3.35 -5.73 -8.41
N ILE A 570 4.58 -5.23 -8.46
CA ILE A 570 5.80 -6.03 -8.25
C ILE A 570 5.82 -6.67 -6.85
N LEU A 571 5.51 -5.89 -5.80
CA LEU A 571 5.52 -6.39 -4.41
C LEU A 571 4.41 -7.42 -4.12
N SER A 572 3.40 -7.50 -4.98
CA SER A 572 2.29 -8.47 -4.87
C SER A 572 2.47 -9.70 -5.76
N ASP A 573 3.51 -9.73 -6.61
CA ASP A 573 3.78 -10.86 -7.50
C ASP A 573 4.52 -11.98 -6.76
N PRO A 574 3.95 -13.20 -6.67
CA PRO A 574 4.54 -14.30 -5.91
C PRO A 574 5.79 -14.92 -6.57
N ASN A 575 6.16 -14.54 -7.80
CA ASN A 575 7.35 -15.05 -8.47
C ASN A 575 8.57 -14.17 -8.23
N VAL A 576 8.36 -12.87 -7.93
CA VAL A 576 9.45 -11.92 -7.77
C VAL A 576 10.28 -12.25 -6.52
N GLU A 577 11.60 -12.25 -6.70
CA GLU A 577 12.60 -12.47 -5.65
C GLU A 577 13.30 -11.20 -5.20
N VAL A 578 13.42 -10.20 -6.07
CA VAL A 578 14.03 -8.89 -5.82
C VAL A 578 13.27 -7.83 -6.62
N ALA A 579 12.94 -6.71 -5.97
CA ALA A 579 12.28 -5.58 -6.62
C ALA A 579 13.29 -4.46 -6.94
N VAL A 580 13.34 -4.01 -8.19
CA VAL A 580 14.11 -2.85 -8.65
C VAL A 580 13.12 -1.78 -9.09
N LEU A 581 12.99 -0.73 -8.29
CA LEU A 581 11.93 0.25 -8.41
C LEU A 581 12.49 1.62 -8.82
N GLU A 582 12.27 1.99 -10.09
CA GLU A 582 12.45 3.38 -10.52
C GLU A 582 11.43 4.26 -9.80
N THR A 583 11.91 5.22 -9.00
CA THR A 583 11.08 6.08 -8.16
C THR A 583 11.22 7.54 -8.61
N ALA A 584 10.21 8.03 -9.34
CA ALA A 584 10.21 9.41 -9.83
C ALA A 584 9.63 10.40 -8.79
N ARG A 585 10.00 11.68 -8.93
CA ARG A 585 9.46 12.78 -8.10
C ARG A 585 7.94 12.82 -8.13
N GLY A 586 7.36 12.66 -9.33
CA GLY A 586 5.91 12.69 -9.54
C GLY A 586 5.18 11.63 -8.72
N GLY A 587 5.73 10.40 -8.64
CA GLY A 587 5.19 9.33 -7.82
C GLY A 587 5.22 9.67 -6.32
N ILE A 588 6.36 10.16 -5.83
CA ILE A 588 6.57 10.55 -4.43
C ILE A 588 5.58 11.65 -4.01
N LEU A 589 5.45 12.71 -4.81
CA LEU A 589 4.55 13.83 -4.51
C LEU A 589 3.06 13.48 -4.65
N ARG A 590 2.71 12.50 -5.49
CA ARG A 590 1.31 12.13 -5.73
C ARG A 590 0.78 11.20 -4.64
N GLU A 591 1.55 10.18 -4.25
CA GLU A 591 1.07 9.08 -3.40
C GLU A 591 2.10 8.58 -2.37
N GLY A 592 3.31 9.15 -2.35
CA GLY A 592 4.41 8.72 -1.48
C GLY A 592 5.23 7.61 -2.12
N LEU A 593 5.95 6.83 -1.32
CA LEU A 593 6.61 5.60 -1.75
C LEU A 593 5.62 4.42 -1.75
N GLY A 594 5.81 3.48 -2.67
CA GLY A 594 5.00 2.25 -2.77
C GLY A 594 5.44 1.13 -1.81
N PHE A 595 6.44 1.39 -0.98
CA PHE A 595 7.05 0.48 -0.03
C PHE A 595 7.39 1.26 1.24
N ASP A 596 7.46 0.57 2.38
CA ASP A 596 7.75 1.17 3.68
C ASP A 596 9.25 1.28 3.97
N ARG A 597 10.08 0.40 3.40
CA ARG A 597 11.54 0.35 3.59
C ARG A 597 12.24 -0.16 2.34
N ALA A 598 13.51 0.22 2.19
CA ALA A 598 14.39 -0.27 1.12
C ALA A 598 15.65 -0.95 1.70
N ASP A 599 16.14 -1.97 1.01
CA ASP A 599 17.42 -2.61 1.30
C ASP A 599 18.57 -1.82 0.64
N VAL A 600 18.32 -1.28 -0.55
CA VAL A 600 19.22 -0.35 -1.24
C VAL A 600 18.45 0.85 -1.78
N GLY A 601 18.88 2.06 -1.43
CA GLY A 601 18.33 3.30 -1.96
C GLY A 601 19.41 4.06 -2.72
N ALA A 602 19.14 4.50 -3.95
CA ALA A 602 20.12 5.21 -4.78
C ALA A 602 19.61 6.57 -5.24
N VAL A 603 20.43 7.61 -5.10
CA VAL A 603 20.18 8.96 -5.64
C VAL A 603 21.30 9.32 -6.61
N LEU A 604 20.97 9.34 -7.91
CA LEU A 604 21.95 9.44 -8.97
C LEU A 604 22.49 10.85 -9.22
N ASN A 605 21.61 11.85 -9.15
CA ASN A 605 21.91 13.26 -9.41
C ASN A 605 20.65 14.09 -9.10
N ILE A 606 20.87 15.37 -8.79
CA ILE A 606 19.85 16.40 -8.63
C ILE A 606 20.18 17.55 -9.58
N GLN A 607 19.38 17.69 -10.63
CA GLN A 607 19.49 18.77 -11.60
C GLN A 607 18.15 19.49 -11.77
N PRO A 608 18.14 20.77 -12.20
CA PRO A 608 16.91 21.53 -12.44
C PRO A 608 15.97 20.77 -13.39
N ASP A 609 14.84 20.30 -12.86
CA ASP A 609 13.84 19.59 -13.66
C ASP A 609 12.45 19.71 -13.01
N HIS A 610 11.44 20.02 -13.82
CA HIS A 610 10.07 20.28 -13.38
C HIS A 610 9.94 21.34 -12.27
N LEU A 611 10.81 22.36 -12.24
CA LEU A 611 10.71 23.48 -11.29
C LEU A 611 9.46 24.33 -11.58
N GLY A 612 8.87 24.92 -10.54
CA GLY A 612 7.60 25.67 -10.61
C GLY A 612 6.34 24.79 -10.60
N MET A 613 6.46 23.50 -10.28
CA MET A 613 5.33 22.56 -10.31
C MET A 613 5.14 21.84 -8.99
N LYS A 614 3.88 21.72 -8.57
CA LYS A 614 3.46 20.91 -7.39
C LYS A 614 4.27 21.25 -6.12
N GLY A 615 4.59 22.54 -5.94
CA GLY A 615 5.31 23.04 -4.78
C GLY A 615 6.82 22.78 -4.78
N ILE A 616 7.42 22.53 -5.93
CA ILE A 616 8.88 22.40 -6.11
C ILE A 616 9.36 23.62 -6.88
N GLU A 617 9.94 24.57 -6.17
CA GLU A 617 10.38 25.85 -6.74
C GLU A 617 11.89 25.87 -6.97
N THR A 618 12.63 25.13 -6.13
CA THR A 618 14.09 25.12 -6.12
C THR A 618 14.66 23.72 -6.34
N VAL A 619 15.96 23.65 -6.65
CA VAL A 619 16.69 22.37 -6.79
C VAL A 619 16.82 21.70 -5.42
N GLU A 620 16.89 22.48 -4.35
CA GLU A 620 16.89 22.02 -2.96
C GLU A 620 15.56 21.34 -2.58
N ASP A 621 14.41 21.86 -3.06
CA ASP A 621 13.12 21.19 -2.89
C ASP A 621 13.11 19.83 -3.59
N LEU A 622 13.68 19.75 -4.80
CA LEU A 622 13.82 18.50 -5.54
C LEU A 622 14.71 17.49 -4.79
N ALA A 623 15.83 17.96 -4.21
CA ALA A 623 16.70 17.17 -3.37
C ALA A 623 15.96 16.64 -2.12
N TYR A 624 15.16 17.49 -1.46
CA TYR A 624 14.36 17.11 -0.29
C TYR A 624 13.34 16.02 -0.61
N VAL A 625 12.65 16.10 -1.76
CA VAL A 625 11.71 15.04 -2.17
C VAL A 625 12.44 13.73 -2.44
N LYS A 626 13.58 13.79 -3.13
CA LYS A 626 14.35 12.60 -3.54
C LYS A 626 15.11 11.95 -2.39
N SER A 627 15.48 12.70 -1.35
CA SER A 627 16.15 12.14 -0.16
C SER A 627 15.32 11.08 0.54
N LEU A 628 13.98 11.14 0.40
CA LEU A 628 13.08 10.13 0.96
C LEU A 628 13.45 8.69 0.56
N VAL A 629 14.04 8.47 -0.63
CA VAL A 629 14.47 7.14 -1.09
C VAL A 629 15.59 6.56 -0.22
N VAL A 630 16.53 7.40 0.23
CA VAL A 630 17.65 6.97 1.10
C VAL A 630 17.29 7.06 2.59
N GLU A 631 16.32 7.90 2.96
CA GLU A 631 15.82 8.00 4.35
C GLU A 631 15.09 6.73 4.81
N VAL A 632 14.48 5.97 3.90
CA VAL A 632 13.77 4.72 4.21
C VAL A 632 14.63 3.46 4.07
N VAL A 633 15.93 3.64 3.78
CA VAL A 633 16.88 2.52 3.75
C VAL A 633 17.03 1.95 5.16
N THR A 634 17.01 0.64 5.29
CA THR A 634 17.14 -0.03 6.59
C THR A 634 18.53 0.17 7.20
N ASP A 635 18.66 0.03 8.51
CA ASP A 635 19.95 0.15 9.23
C ASP A 635 21.01 -0.86 8.72
N THR A 636 20.57 -2.00 8.19
CA THR A 636 21.44 -3.03 7.59
C THR A 636 21.59 -2.88 6.07
N GLY A 637 20.91 -1.89 5.47
CA GLY A 637 20.90 -1.64 4.03
C GLY A 637 22.04 -0.74 3.56
N THR A 638 21.93 -0.28 2.32
CA THR A 638 22.94 0.60 1.69
C THR A 638 22.29 1.80 1.00
N SER A 639 22.78 2.99 1.29
CA SER A 639 22.44 4.21 0.57
C SER A 639 23.55 4.54 -0.43
N VAL A 640 23.21 4.56 -1.72
CA VAL A 640 24.13 4.83 -2.83
C VAL A 640 23.96 6.27 -3.31
N LEU A 641 25.01 7.08 -3.16
CA LEU A 641 24.96 8.52 -3.41
C LEU A 641 26.03 8.93 -4.41
N ASN A 642 25.70 9.87 -5.30
CA ASN A 642 26.69 10.50 -6.16
C ASN A 642 27.59 11.42 -5.32
N ALA A 643 28.91 11.25 -5.39
CA ALA A 643 29.86 12.14 -4.70
C ALA A 643 30.21 13.40 -5.51
N ASP A 644 29.84 13.44 -6.80
CA ASP A 644 30.07 14.59 -7.68
C ASP A 644 29.00 15.67 -7.52
N ASP A 645 27.91 15.37 -6.82
CA ASP A 645 26.78 16.27 -6.58
C ASP A 645 26.68 16.62 -5.07
N PRO A 646 26.93 17.88 -4.68
CA PRO A 646 26.86 18.30 -3.28
C PRO A 646 25.49 18.07 -2.62
N LEU A 647 24.39 18.13 -3.38
CA LEU A 647 23.04 17.92 -2.84
C LEU A 647 22.83 16.44 -2.49
N THR A 648 23.32 15.51 -3.29
CA THR A 648 23.28 14.08 -2.96
C THR A 648 24.21 13.75 -1.80
N VAL A 649 25.42 14.32 -1.75
CA VAL A 649 26.35 14.16 -0.61
C VAL A 649 25.70 14.63 0.70
N ASN A 650 24.95 15.74 0.69
CA ASN A 650 24.25 16.24 1.87
C ASN A 650 23.15 15.29 2.39
N MET A 651 22.60 14.41 1.54
CA MET A 651 21.59 13.43 1.94
C MET A 651 22.13 12.39 2.92
N GLN A 652 23.45 12.16 2.98
CA GLN A 652 24.08 11.21 3.92
C GLN A 652 23.68 11.47 5.38
N ARG A 653 23.34 12.72 5.73
CA ARG A 653 22.92 13.12 7.10
C ARG A 653 21.59 12.50 7.54
N LYS A 654 20.75 12.10 6.59
CA LYS A 654 19.43 11.50 6.84
C LYS A 654 19.31 10.09 6.24
N ALA A 655 20.29 9.66 5.47
CA ALA A 655 20.31 8.36 4.83
C ALA A 655 20.38 7.24 5.89
N GLY A 656 19.63 6.17 5.65
CA GLY A 656 19.71 4.94 6.45
C GLY A 656 20.80 4.00 5.93
N GLY A 657 21.22 3.07 6.78
CA GLY A 657 22.20 2.05 6.44
C GLY A 657 23.61 2.58 6.19
N SER A 658 24.42 1.77 5.52
CA SER A 658 25.79 2.15 5.15
C SER A 658 25.82 3.05 3.91
N ILE A 659 26.77 3.98 3.85
CA ILE A 659 26.94 4.87 2.69
C ILE A 659 27.89 4.24 1.68
N THR A 660 27.46 4.15 0.43
CA THR A 660 28.31 3.87 -0.73
C THR A 660 28.30 5.08 -1.66
N PHE A 661 29.46 5.65 -1.93
CA PHE A 661 29.57 6.72 -2.92
C PHE A 661 29.86 6.18 -4.31
N PHE A 662 29.45 6.90 -5.34
CA PHE A 662 29.98 6.72 -6.68
C PHE A 662 30.42 8.05 -7.29
N SER A 663 31.42 8.03 -8.17
CA SER A 663 31.99 9.27 -8.74
C SER A 663 32.64 9.04 -10.11
N MET A 664 32.44 9.98 -11.02
CA MET A 664 33.15 10.09 -12.29
C MET A 664 34.54 10.72 -12.14
N GLN A 665 34.88 11.27 -10.96
CA GLN A 665 36.19 11.82 -10.65
C GLN A 665 37.15 10.67 -10.26
N ASP A 666 38.40 10.78 -10.74
CA ASP A 666 39.46 9.85 -10.35
C ASP A 666 39.72 9.94 -8.84
N SER A 667 40.06 8.83 -8.19
CA SER A 667 40.35 8.78 -6.74
C SER A 667 41.35 9.87 -6.31
N ASN A 668 42.45 10.04 -7.06
CA ASN A 668 43.47 11.06 -6.77
C ASN A 668 43.06 12.51 -7.08
N ALA A 669 41.91 12.73 -7.73
CA ALA A 669 41.40 14.04 -8.11
C ALA A 669 39.98 14.31 -7.55
N CYS A 670 39.49 13.43 -6.68
CA CYS A 670 38.15 13.53 -6.15
C CYS A 670 38.07 14.55 -5.00
N SER A 671 36.85 14.89 -4.59
CA SER A 671 36.65 15.77 -3.43
C SER A 671 37.32 15.22 -2.16
N GLU A 672 37.81 16.13 -1.30
CA GLU A 672 38.38 15.76 0.02
C GLU A 672 37.44 14.88 0.84
N HIS A 673 36.13 15.11 0.68
CA HIS A 673 35.10 14.31 1.31
C HIS A 673 35.12 12.85 0.85
N LEU A 674 35.19 12.60 -0.45
CA LEU A 674 35.24 11.24 -1.00
C LEU A 674 36.56 10.55 -0.67
N GLN A 675 37.68 11.27 -0.78
CA GLN A 675 38.99 10.72 -0.43
C GLN A 675 39.03 10.27 1.02
N ARG A 676 38.57 11.13 1.96
CA ARG A 676 38.48 10.77 3.38
C ARG A 676 37.59 9.55 3.62
N HIS A 677 36.44 9.47 2.95
CA HIS A 677 35.55 8.30 3.07
C HIS A 677 36.24 7.01 2.62
N ILE A 678 37.02 7.05 1.55
CA ILE A 678 37.81 5.90 1.07
C ILE A 678 38.91 5.54 2.08
N ASP A 679 39.66 6.54 2.56
CA ASP A 679 40.78 6.36 3.50
C ASP A 679 40.30 5.79 4.85
N GLU A 680 39.10 6.15 5.29
CA GLU A 680 38.43 5.61 6.48
C GLU A 680 37.85 4.19 6.26
N GLY A 681 38.02 3.62 5.06
CA GLY A 681 37.59 2.27 4.71
C GLY A 681 36.14 2.18 4.22
N GLY A 682 35.49 3.31 3.95
CA GLY A 682 34.17 3.39 3.36
C GLY A 682 34.09 2.77 1.96
N THR A 683 32.87 2.45 1.52
CA THR A 683 32.63 1.86 0.20
C THR A 683 32.48 2.98 -0.84
N ALA A 684 33.22 2.91 -1.95
CA ALA A 684 33.06 3.84 -3.07
C ALA A 684 33.30 3.14 -4.41
N VAL A 685 32.60 3.57 -5.46
CA VAL A 685 32.83 3.11 -6.83
C VAL A 685 33.23 4.31 -7.69
N VAL A 686 34.46 4.31 -8.18
CA VAL A 686 35.03 5.47 -8.88
C VAL A 686 35.51 5.08 -10.27
N ARG A 687 35.51 6.04 -11.19
CA ARG A 687 36.19 5.92 -12.48
C ARG A 687 37.65 6.31 -12.29
N GLU A 688 38.58 5.51 -12.79
CA GLU A 688 40.01 5.82 -12.81
C GLU A 688 40.53 5.80 -14.25
N ALA A 689 41.14 6.90 -14.69
CA ALA A 689 41.84 6.95 -15.96
C ALA A 689 43.08 6.03 -15.94
N THR A 690 43.19 5.14 -16.92
CA THR A 690 44.38 4.29 -17.13
C THR A 690 44.94 4.42 -18.54
N LEU A 691 46.15 3.92 -18.77
CA LEU A 691 46.74 3.83 -20.11
C LEU A 691 45.90 3.01 -21.10
N LEU A 692 44.99 2.16 -20.60
CA LEU A 692 44.12 1.30 -21.39
C LEU A 692 42.68 1.85 -21.50
N GLY A 693 42.47 3.11 -21.09
CA GLY A 693 41.17 3.76 -20.99
C GLY A 693 40.60 3.74 -19.57
N ASP A 694 39.37 4.21 -19.43
CA ASP A 694 38.71 4.35 -18.13
C ASP A 694 38.41 2.98 -17.49
N GLU A 695 38.78 2.82 -16.23
CA GLU A 695 38.52 1.63 -15.41
C GLU A 695 37.54 1.98 -14.28
N LEU A 696 36.50 1.17 -14.08
CA LEU A 696 35.58 1.31 -12.96
C LEU A 696 36.09 0.46 -11.79
N VAL A 697 36.29 1.09 -10.64
CA VAL A 697 37.01 0.52 -9.50
C VAL A 697 36.16 0.63 -8.24
N LEU A 698 36.09 -0.47 -7.49
CA LEU A 698 35.47 -0.51 -6.16
C LEU A 698 36.54 -0.34 -5.09
N TYR A 699 36.36 0.65 -4.22
CA TYR A 699 37.02 0.76 -2.93
C TYR A 699 36.10 0.20 -1.84
N ARG A 700 36.63 -0.70 -1.00
CA ARG A 700 35.89 -1.24 0.15
C ARG A 700 36.86 -1.70 1.24
N ALA A 701 36.64 -1.25 2.47
CA ALA A 701 37.47 -1.61 3.62
C ALA A 701 38.97 -1.39 3.36
N GLY A 702 39.33 -0.26 2.73
CA GLY A 702 40.71 0.10 2.39
C GLY A 702 41.34 -0.66 1.22
N HIS A 703 40.59 -1.51 0.52
CA HIS A 703 41.08 -2.28 -0.61
C HIS A 703 40.53 -1.77 -1.94
N ARG A 704 41.37 -1.78 -2.98
CA ARG A 704 41.05 -1.39 -4.36
C ARG A 704 40.77 -2.64 -5.22
N TYR A 705 39.60 -2.71 -5.84
CA TYR A 705 39.17 -3.82 -6.70
C TYR A 705 38.78 -3.32 -8.09
N PRO A 706 39.56 -3.64 -9.15
CA PRO A 706 39.14 -3.39 -10.53
C PRO A 706 37.88 -4.18 -10.88
N VAL A 707 36.82 -3.51 -11.32
CA VAL A 707 35.54 -4.16 -11.66
C VAL A 707 35.48 -4.47 -13.14
N ILE A 708 35.57 -3.46 -14.01
CA ILE A 708 35.48 -3.59 -15.48
C ILE A 708 36.00 -2.30 -16.13
N ARG A 709 36.53 -2.37 -17.35
CA ARG A 709 36.87 -1.15 -18.11
C ARG A 709 35.62 -0.58 -18.76
N ALA A 710 35.50 0.75 -18.84
CA ALA A 710 34.35 1.41 -19.46
C ALA A 710 34.10 0.88 -20.88
N ARG A 711 35.15 0.80 -21.71
CA ARG A 711 35.08 0.27 -23.09
C ARG A 711 34.60 -1.18 -23.22
N GLU A 712 34.69 -1.97 -22.13
CA GLU A 712 34.23 -3.37 -22.09
C GLU A 712 32.73 -3.46 -21.77
N ILE A 713 32.08 -2.34 -21.41
CA ILE A 713 30.63 -2.22 -21.25
C ILE A 713 30.06 -1.72 -22.58
N PRO A 714 29.35 -2.55 -23.37
CA PRO A 714 28.83 -2.15 -24.68
C PRO A 714 27.97 -0.89 -24.63
N ALA A 715 27.18 -0.72 -23.56
CA ALA A 715 26.33 0.46 -23.37
C ALA A 715 27.10 1.79 -23.26
N THR A 716 28.42 1.77 -23.01
CA THR A 716 29.23 3.00 -22.97
C THR A 716 29.71 3.44 -24.35
N LEU A 717 29.40 2.70 -25.42
CA LEU A 717 29.82 2.99 -26.79
C LEU A 717 31.34 3.21 -26.88
N GLY A 718 32.12 2.21 -26.48
CA GLY A 718 33.59 2.29 -26.48
C GLY A 718 34.20 3.16 -25.38
N GLY A 719 33.41 3.52 -24.36
CA GLY A 719 33.82 4.41 -23.27
C GLY A 719 33.54 5.90 -23.54
N TYR A 720 32.90 6.24 -24.66
CA TYR A 720 32.58 7.64 -24.99
C TYR A 720 31.32 8.15 -24.31
N ALA A 721 30.33 7.29 -24.04
CA ALA A 721 29.09 7.67 -23.38
C ALA A 721 29.29 7.80 -21.86
N ARG A 722 29.82 8.95 -21.43
CA ARG A 722 30.11 9.26 -20.01
C ARG A 722 28.92 9.07 -19.08
N VAL A 723 27.71 9.37 -19.55
CA VAL A 723 26.47 9.13 -18.78
C VAL A 723 26.27 7.66 -18.43
N ASN A 724 26.62 6.76 -19.34
CA ASN A 724 26.49 5.32 -19.09
C ASN A 724 27.65 4.77 -18.25
N ILE A 725 28.80 5.45 -18.23
CA ILE A 725 29.84 5.18 -17.22
C ILE A 725 29.31 5.55 -15.83
N ALA A 726 28.71 6.73 -15.67
CA ALA A 726 28.11 7.16 -14.40
C ALA A 726 26.99 6.21 -13.94
N ASN A 727 26.10 5.82 -14.86
CA ASN A 727 25.04 4.83 -14.58
C ASN A 727 25.63 3.48 -14.17
N ALA A 728 26.71 3.03 -14.81
CA ALA A 728 27.39 1.78 -14.47
C ALA A 728 28.06 1.85 -13.09
N LEU A 729 28.71 2.97 -12.73
CA LEU A 729 29.27 3.18 -11.40
C LEU A 729 28.20 3.08 -10.31
N ALA A 730 27.05 3.74 -10.53
CA ALA A 730 25.90 3.65 -9.62
C ALA A 730 25.33 2.22 -9.56
N ALA A 731 25.20 1.53 -10.70
CA ALA A 731 24.71 0.16 -10.76
C ALA A 731 25.64 -0.82 -10.02
N ILE A 732 26.96 -0.64 -10.10
CA ILE A 732 27.94 -1.41 -9.32
C ILE A 732 27.73 -1.14 -7.83
N GLY A 733 27.61 0.13 -7.42
CA GLY A 733 27.37 0.49 -6.01
C GLY A 733 26.09 -0.14 -5.46
N VAL A 734 25.01 -0.11 -6.25
CA VAL A 734 23.74 -0.76 -5.91
C VAL A 734 23.87 -2.27 -5.83
N ALA A 735 24.52 -2.91 -6.80
CA ALA A 735 24.69 -4.36 -6.84
C ALA A 735 25.57 -4.88 -5.69
N VAL A 736 26.64 -4.15 -5.34
CA VAL A 736 27.49 -4.43 -4.17
C VAL A 736 26.68 -4.28 -2.88
N GLY A 737 25.87 -3.21 -2.76
CA GLY A 737 24.95 -3.01 -1.63
C GLY A 737 23.89 -4.11 -1.50
N ALA A 738 23.48 -4.71 -2.63
CA ALA A 738 22.58 -5.86 -2.69
C ALA A 738 23.28 -7.22 -2.48
N GLY A 739 24.59 -7.24 -2.26
CA GLY A 739 25.36 -8.46 -2.00
C GLY A 739 25.70 -9.29 -3.25
N VAL A 740 25.75 -8.68 -4.43
CA VAL A 740 26.15 -9.36 -5.67
C VAL A 740 27.67 -9.41 -5.79
N GLU A 741 28.20 -10.59 -6.15
CA GLU A 741 29.63 -10.82 -6.33
C GLU A 741 30.22 -10.10 -7.56
N LEU A 742 31.43 -9.54 -7.43
CA LEU A 742 32.08 -8.75 -8.49
C LEU A 742 32.22 -9.47 -9.85
N PRO A 743 32.54 -10.78 -9.92
CA PRO A 743 32.58 -11.49 -11.21
C PRO A 743 31.23 -11.49 -11.93
N VAL A 744 30.13 -11.58 -11.19
CA VAL A 744 28.76 -11.54 -11.75
C VAL A 744 28.45 -10.13 -12.27
N ILE A 745 28.78 -9.10 -11.48
CA ILE A 745 28.63 -7.69 -11.88
C ILE A 745 29.41 -7.41 -13.18
N ARG A 746 30.68 -7.84 -13.24
CA ARG A 746 31.53 -7.70 -14.43
C ARG A 746 30.91 -8.39 -15.65
N ALA A 747 30.52 -9.65 -15.52
CA ALA A 747 29.96 -10.42 -16.63
C ALA A 747 28.64 -9.80 -17.15
N ALA A 748 27.77 -9.36 -16.24
CA ALA A 748 26.50 -8.73 -16.59
C ALA A 748 26.69 -7.37 -17.29
N LEU A 749 27.56 -6.49 -16.76
CA LEU A 749 27.83 -5.21 -17.41
C LEU A 749 28.52 -5.39 -18.77
N GLY A 750 29.37 -6.41 -18.91
CA GLY A 750 30.00 -6.76 -20.19
C GLY A 750 29.01 -7.23 -21.28
N SER A 751 27.79 -7.62 -20.91
CA SER A 751 26.72 -8.03 -21.83
C SER A 751 25.56 -7.02 -21.92
N PHE A 752 25.64 -5.89 -21.20
CA PHE A 752 24.64 -4.84 -21.22
C PHE A 752 24.96 -3.81 -22.32
N SER A 753 24.04 -3.66 -23.27
CA SER A 753 24.17 -2.83 -24.46
C SER A 753 23.07 -1.76 -24.53
N THR A 754 23.18 -0.87 -25.52
CA THR A 754 22.11 0.07 -25.86
C THR A 754 21.11 -0.52 -26.86
N SER A 755 20.87 -1.84 -26.86
CA SER A 755 19.81 -2.41 -27.69
C SER A 755 18.43 -1.92 -27.23
N PHE A 756 17.47 -1.92 -28.14
CA PHE A 756 16.12 -1.45 -27.83
C PHE A 756 15.42 -2.35 -26.80
N GLU A 757 15.72 -3.65 -26.80
CA GLU A 757 15.18 -4.62 -25.83
C GLU A 757 15.71 -4.34 -24.42
N GLN A 758 17.02 -4.05 -24.32
CA GLN A 758 17.67 -3.85 -23.03
C GLN A 758 17.41 -2.44 -22.46
N SER A 759 17.41 -1.41 -23.32
CA SER A 759 17.33 -0.01 -22.90
C SER A 759 16.61 0.86 -23.95
N PRO A 760 15.30 0.69 -24.14
CA PRO A 760 14.52 1.40 -25.16
C PRO A 760 14.52 2.92 -24.93
N GLY A 761 14.71 3.68 -26.01
CA GLY A 761 14.82 5.14 -26.03
C GLY A 761 16.06 5.70 -25.35
N ARG A 762 17.13 4.91 -25.16
CA ARG A 762 18.35 5.35 -24.45
C ARG A 762 19.58 4.98 -25.24
N LEU A 763 20.10 5.94 -26.01
CA LEU A 763 21.25 5.80 -26.90
C LEU A 763 21.16 4.58 -27.83
N ASN A 764 19.96 4.25 -28.33
CA ASN A 764 19.79 3.13 -29.25
C ASN A 764 20.37 3.51 -30.61
N LEU A 765 21.44 2.82 -31.01
CA LEU A 765 22.11 3.06 -32.27
C LEU A 765 21.65 2.02 -33.31
N TYR A 766 21.14 2.50 -34.43
CA TYR A 766 20.73 1.69 -35.57
C TYR A 766 21.66 1.96 -36.76
N GLU A 767 22.24 0.90 -37.31
CA GLU A 767 23.20 0.95 -38.42
C GLU A 767 22.69 0.21 -39.66
N GLY A 768 21.38 0.00 -39.78
CA GLY A 768 20.77 -0.69 -40.93
C GLY A 768 20.63 0.15 -42.20
N HIS A 769 20.91 1.45 -42.15
CA HIS A 769 20.85 2.37 -43.29
C HIS A 769 22.27 2.75 -43.77
N PRO A 770 22.41 3.42 -44.94
CA PRO A 770 23.70 3.99 -45.36
C PRO A 770 24.30 5.01 -44.39
N PHE A 771 23.47 5.53 -43.48
CA PHE A 771 23.82 6.42 -42.38
C PHE A 771 23.44 5.78 -41.05
N ARG A 772 23.94 6.36 -39.95
CA ARG A 772 23.61 5.92 -38.59
C ARG A 772 22.41 6.68 -38.06
N VAL A 773 21.57 6.00 -37.27
CA VAL A 773 20.45 6.63 -36.57
C VAL A 773 20.61 6.39 -35.07
N LEU A 774 20.61 7.46 -34.27
CA LEU A 774 20.64 7.42 -32.82
C LEU A 774 19.28 7.86 -32.28
N LEU A 775 18.63 6.99 -31.51
CA LEU A 775 17.38 7.29 -30.80
C LEU A 775 17.66 7.50 -29.31
N ASP A 776 17.24 8.65 -28.76
CA ASP A 776 17.40 8.94 -27.33
C ASP A 776 16.26 9.81 -26.76
N TYR A 777 15.90 9.62 -25.49
CA TYR A 777 14.81 10.32 -24.80
C TYR A 777 15.30 11.51 -23.93
N ALA A 778 16.40 12.16 -24.33
CA ALA A 778 16.84 13.41 -23.72
C ALA A 778 15.82 14.54 -24.00
N HIS A 779 15.36 15.19 -22.94
CA HIS A 779 14.25 16.16 -22.99
C HIS A 779 14.42 17.37 -22.05
N ASN A 780 15.62 17.55 -21.50
CA ASN A 780 16.01 18.69 -20.67
C ASN A 780 17.48 19.09 -20.96
N PRO A 781 17.92 20.31 -20.61
CA PRO A 781 19.29 20.77 -20.88
C PRO A 781 20.37 19.80 -20.39
N ASP A 782 20.25 19.29 -19.16
CA ASP A 782 21.22 18.36 -18.56
C ASP A 782 21.27 16.97 -19.22
N GLY A 783 20.21 16.58 -19.93
CA GLY A 783 20.17 15.37 -20.75
C GLY A 783 20.76 15.59 -22.14
N LEU A 784 20.59 16.80 -22.71
CA LEU A 784 21.12 17.15 -24.03
C LEU A 784 22.63 17.41 -24.00
N ARG A 785 23.18 18.01 -22.94
CA ARG A 785 24.62 18.32 -22.87
C ARG A 785 25.51 17.08 -23.02
N PRO A 786 25.28 15.96 -22.31
CA PRO A 786 26.10 14.77 -22.51
C PRO A 786 25.89 14.10 -23.87
N LEU A 787 24.70 14.24 -24.46
CA LEU A 787 24.45 13.79 -25.82
C LEU A 787 25.28 14.62 -26.83
N ALA A 788 25.35 15.94 -26.64
CA ALA A 788 26.18 16.83 -27.45
C ALA A 788 27.68 16.51 -27.35
N GLU A 789 28.16 16.05 -26.18
CA GLU A 789 29.53 15.55 -26.02
C GLU A 789 29.77 14.22 -26.74
N LEU A 790 28.74 13.37 -26.86
CA LEU A 790 28.83 12.04 -27.47
C LEU A 790 28.77 12.08 -29.01
N VAL A 791 27.92 12.95 -29.56
CA VAL A 791 27.67 13.07 -31.02
C VAL A 791 28.95 13.15 -31.86
N PRO A 792 29.98 13.94 -31.51
CA PRO A 792 31.23 14.01 -32.27
C PRO A 792 31.97 12.67 -32.41
N PHE A 793 31.83 11.76 -31.44
CA PHE A 793 32.48 10.44 -31.48
C PHE A 793 31.68 9.41 -32.29
N LEU A 794 30.36 9.61 -32.41
CA LEU A 794 29.48 8.74 -33.22
C LEU A 794 29.48 9.15 -34.69
N ARG A 795 29.70 10.45 -34.94
CA ARG A 795 29.79 11.07 -36.25
C ARG A 795 31.06 10.62 -37.01
N PRO A 796 30.94 10.11 -38.23
CA PRO A 796 32.08 9.93 -39.13
C PRO A 796 32.73 11.26 -39.52
N ALA A 797 34.06 11.29 -39.71
CA ALA A 797 34.87 12.52 -39.82
C ALA A 797 34.44 13.60 -40.84
N LYS A 798 33.50 13.32 -41.76
CA LYS A 798 32.99 14.25 -42.78
C LYS A 798 31.46 14.26 -42.98
N GLY A 799 30.69 13.48 -42.23
CA GLY A 799 29.22 13.44 -42.35
C GLY A 799 28.53 14.60 -41.64
N ARG A 800 27.27 14.89 -41.98
CA ARG A 800 26.41 15.86 -41.28
C ARG A 800 25.72 15.20 -40.08
N VAL A 801 25.28 16.01 -39.11
CA VAL A 801 24.41 15.58 -38.02
C VAL A 801 23.03 16.20 -38.20
N ILE A 802 22.02 15.36 -38.38
CA ILE A 802 20.63 15.77 -38.60
C ILE A 802 19.84 15.44 -37.33
N GLY A 803 19.22 16.44 -36.72
CA GLY A 803 18.49 16.29 -35.46
C GLY A 803 16.99 16.43 -35.62
N VAL A 804 16.22 15.58 -34.94
CA VAL A 804 14.78 15.77 -34.70
C VAL A 804 14.59 16.00 -33.22
N PHE A 805 13.96 17.12 -32.85
CA PHE A 805 13.71 17.45 -31.45
C PHE A 805 12.35 18.12 -31.28
N GLY A 806 11.71 17.85 -30.15
CA GLY A 806 10.64 18.70 -29.65
C GLY A 806 10.58 18.68 -28.14
N VAL A 807 9.76 19.57 -27.61
CA VAL A 807 9.79 19.94 -26.20
C VAL A 807 8.42 19.79 -25.55
N ALA A 808 8.42 19.26 -24.33
CA ALA A 808 7.22 19.20 -23.50
C ALA A 808 6.79 20.62 -23.10
N GLY A 809 5.51 20.92 -23.29
CA GLY A 809 4.99 22.28 -23.09
C GLY A 809 4.98 22.78 -21.65
N ASP A 810 5.17 21.90 -20.67
CA ASP A 810 5.18 22.25 -19.25
C ASP A 810 6.55 22.78 -18.75
N ARG A 811 7.58 22.85 -19.61
CA ARG A 811 8.89 23.45 -19.29
C ARG A 811 8.81 24.98 -19.25
N ARG A 812 9.71 25.64 -18.48
CA ARG A 812 9.80 27.10 -18.46
C ARG A 812 10.42 27.60 -19.77
N ASP A 813 9.99 28.76 -20.26
CA ASP A 813 10.48 29.30 -21.54
C ASP A 813 12.01 29.43 -21.60
N VAL A 814 12.63 29.78 -20.46
CA VAL A 814 14.09 29.89 -20.35
C VAL A 814 14.79 28.55 -20.60
N ASP A 815 14.22 27.44 -20.09
CA ASP A 815 14.77 26.10 -20.27
C ASP A 815 14.60 25.66 -21.73
N ILE A 816 13.48 26.02 -22.37
CA ILE A 816 13.21 25.71 -23.79
C ILE A 816 14.22 26.41 -24.70
N ARG A 817 14.49 27.71 -24.46
CA ARG A 817 15.51 28.46 -25.20
C ARG A 817 16.92 27.91 -24.97
N GLU A 818 17.25 27.50 -23.74
CA GLU A 818 18.53 26.86 -23.44
C GLU A 818 18.71 25.55 -24.22
N MET A 819 17.66 24.72 -24.32
CA MET A 819 17.71 23.51 -25.15
C MET A 819 17.97 23.86 -26.62
N GLY A 820 17.30 24.88 -27.17
CA GLY A 820 17.57 25.39 -28.50
C GLY A 820 19.05 25.75 -28.71
N ALA A 821 19.66 26.44 -27.75
CA ALA A 821 21.07 26.81 -27.81
C ALA A 821 22.03 25.60 -27.77
N ILE A 822 21.70 24.55 -27.01
CA ILE A 822 22.49 23.31 -26.98
C ILE A 822 22.38 22.58 -28.32
N LEU A 823 21.17 22.47 -28.88
CA LEU A 823 20.90 21.78 -30.15
C LEU A 823 21.62 22.45 -31.32
N ALA A 824 21.73 23.79 -31.32
CA ALA A 824 22.47 24.55 -32.33
C ALA A 824 23.96 24.17 -32.43
N GLY A 825 24.59 23.79 -31.31
CA GLY A 825 25.97 23.31 -31.29
C GLY A 825 26.11 21.83 -31.68
N MET A 826 25.01 21.09 -31.74
CA MET A 826 24.99 19.64 -31.95
C MET A 826 24.66 19.23 -33.38
N PHE A 827 23.89 20.06 -34.12
CA PHE A 827 23.29 19.68 -35.39
C PHE A 827 23.65 20.62 -36.55
N ASP A 828 23.88 20.02 -37.72
CA ASP A 828 24.04 20.73 -38.99
C ASP A 828 22.68 21.05 -39.64
N LEU A 829 21.65 20.25 -39.33
CA LEU A 829 20.24 20.44 -39.70
C LEU A 829 19.36 20.07 -38.49
N LEU A 830 18.52 20.99 -38.03
CA LEU A 830 17.61 20.79 -36.90
C LEU A 830 16.16 20.82 -37.38
N ILE A 831 15.42 19.74 -37.14
CA ILE A 831 14.00 19.62 -37.41
C ILE A 831 13.25 19.68 -36.07
N LEU A 832 12.41 20.69 -35.92
CA LEU A 832 11.62 20.94 -34.72
C LEU A 832 10.21 20.38 -34.89
N ARG A 833 9.83 19.51 -33.95
CA ARG A 833 8.49 18.92 -33.83
C ARG A 833 7.79 19.38 -32.56
N GLU A 834 6.51 19.04 -32.42
CA GLU A 834 5.71 19.33 -31.22
C GLU A 834 5.12 18.04 -30.63
N ASP A 835 5.08 17.95 -29.29
CA ASP A 835 4.39 16.85 -28.60
C ASP A 835 2.89 16.89 -28.87
N THR A 836 2.25 15.72 -28.99
CA THR A 836 0.77 15.64 -29.11
C THR A 836 0.07 16.25 -27.89
N ASP A 837 0.62 16.03 -26.69
CA ASP A 837 0.20 16.72 -25.46
C ASP A 837 1.02 17.99 -25.25
N ARG A 838 0.42 19.14 -25.59
CA ARG A 838 1.04 20.46 -25.48
C ARG A 838 1.08 21.01 -24.06
N ARG A 839 0.50 20.32 -23.07
CA ARG A 839 0.51 20.67 -21.64
C ARG A 839 0.19 22.14 -21.34
N GLY A 840 -0.75 22.71 -22.08
CA GLY A 840 -1.25 24.07 -21.89
C GLY A 840 -0.66 25.15 -22.80
N ARG A 841 0.33 24.84 -23.64
CA ARG A 841 0.87 25.78 -24.64
C ARG A 841 0.03 25.85 -25.91
N ALA A 842 0.13 26.98 -26.61
CA ALA A 842 -0.45 27.15 -27.94
C ALA A 842 0.32 26.28 -28.96
N PRO A 843 -0.34 25.81 -30.04
CA PRO A 843 0.33 24.99 -31.05
C PRO A 843 1.48 25.76 -31.71
N GLY A 844 2.63 25.11 -31.84
CA GLY A 844 3.87 25.65 -32.40
C GLY A 844 4.69 26.51 -31.44
N GLU A 845 4.16 26.87 -30.27
CA GLU A 845 4.82 27.78 -29.32
C GLU A 845 6.14 27.20 -28.79
N GLY A 846 6.15 25.92 -28.41
CA GLY A 846 7.36 25.26 -27.92
C GLY A 846 8.45 25.12 -28.99
N ALA A 847 8.05 24.85 -30.24
CA ALA A 847 8.96 24.80 -31.38
C ALA A 847 9.58 26.18 -31.66
N GLU A 848 8.78 27.25 -31.63
CA GLU A 848 9.30 28.60 -31.86
C GLU A 848 10.25 29.06 -30.74
N LEU A 849 9.95 28.77 -29.47
CA LEU A 849 10.87 29.05 -28.36
C LEU A 849 12.20 28.30 -28.50
N THR A 850 12.16 27.05 -28.97
CA THR A 850 13.37 26.27 -29.24
C THR A 850 14.16 26.89 -30.39
N ARG A 851 13.47 27.31 -31.46
CA ARG A 851 14.06 28.02 -32.60
C ARG A 851 14.71 29.33 -32.19
N GLU A 852 14.05 30.14 -31.36
CA GLU A 852 14.62 31.39 -30.81
C GLU A 852 15.96 31.13 -30.12
N GLY A 853 16.02 30.08 -29.29
CA GLY A 853 17.25 29.66 -28.61
C GLY A 853 18.37 29.25 -29.57
N ALA A 854 18.04 28.46 -30.60
CA ALA A 854 19.00 28.01 -31.60
C ALA A 854 19.54 29.17 -32.45
N LEU A 855 18.68 30.09 -32.87
CA LEU A 855 19.07 31.30 -33.60
C LEU A 855 19.95 32.22 -32.75
N ALA A 856 19.61 32.42 -31.48
CA ALA A 856 20.40 33.22 -30.55
C ALA A 856 21.81 32.63 -30.31
N ALA A 857 21.96 31.31 -30.44
CA ALA A 857 23.25 30.62 -30.37
C ALA A 857 24.04 30.63 -31.70
N GLY A 858 23.50 31.25 -32.76
CA GLY A 858 24.20 31.47 -34.03
C GLY A 858 23.91 30.45 -35.14
N MET A 859 22.90 29.58 -34.97
CA MET A 859 22.48 28.67 -36.04
C MET A 859 21.83 29.44 -37.20
N ASN A 860 22.17 29.11 -38.46
CA ASN A 860 21.57 29.77 -39.62
C ASN A 860 20.07 29.38 -39.73
N PRO A 861 19.14 30.33 -39.94
CA PRO A 861 17.72 30.02 -40.15
C PRO A 861 17.44 28.94 -41.19
N GLU A 862 18.25 28.83 -42.26
CA GLU A 862 18.09 27.81 -43.32
C GLU A 862 18.40 26.39 -42.83
N GLN A 863 19.10 26.25 -41.69
CA GLN A 863 19.41 24.97 -41.06
C GLN A 863 18.34 24.52 -40.06
N ILE A 864 17.25 25.29 -39.89
CA ILE A 864 16.16 24.97 -38.97
C ILE A 864 14.86 24.76 -39.76
N GLN A 865 14.27 23.59 -39.64
CA GLN A 865 12.96 23.26 -40.20
C GLN A 865 11.96 23.04 -39.08
N VAL A 866 10.71 23.44 -39.28
CA VAL A 866 9.62 23.22 -38.32
C VAL A 866 8.59 22.30 -38.97
N ILE A 867 8.51 21.07 -38.48
CA ILE A 867 7.56 20.04 -38.91
C ILE A 867 6.89 19.52 -37.63
N LEU A 868 5.72 20.07 -37.30
CA LEU A 868 5.11 19.87 -35.98
C LEU A 868 4.70 18.42 -35.71
N HIS A 869 4.24 17.71 -36.74
CA HIS A 869 3.80 16.32 -36.61
C HIS A 869 5.01 15.38 -36.55
N GLU A 870 5.18 14.67 -35.43
CA GLU A 870 6.37 13.87 -35.13
C GLU A 870 6.72 12.82 -36.21
N PRO A 871 5.78 11.99 -36.71
CA PRO A 871 6.08 11.05 -37.79
C PRO A 871 6.62 11.71 -39.06
N ASP A 872 6.10 12.88 -39.43
CA ASP A 872 6.54 13.59 -40.64
C ASP A 872 7.94 14.20 -40.43
N ALA A 873 8.24 14.68 -39.22
CA ALA A 873 9.56 15.19 -38.86
C ALA A 873 10.63 14.10 -38.90
N ILE A 874 10.31 12.90 -38.39
CA ILE A 874 11.18 11.73 -38.45
C ILE A 874 11.39 11.28 -39.89
N ASP A 875 10.34 11.19 -40.71
CA ASP A 875 10.46 10.84 -42.14
C ASP A 875 11.33 11.84 -42.89
N ALA A 876 11.16 13.14 -42.64
CA ALA A 876 11.99 14.19 -43.24
C ALA A 876 13.48 14.05 -42.87
N ALA A 877 13.80 13.75 -41.60
CA ALA A 877 15.18 13.52 -41.16
C ALA A 877 15.80 12.28 -41.80
N LEU A 878 15.06 11.18 -41.86
CA LEU A 878 15.52 9.92 -42.47
C LEU A 878 15.74 10.09 -43.99
N ARG A 879 14.88 10.81 -44.70
CA ARG A 879 15.07 11.14 -46.13
C ARG A 879 16.25 12.07 -46.37
N ALA A 880 16.56 12.95 -45.43
CA ALA A 880 17.68 13.87 -45.54
C ALA A 880 19.04 13.17 -45.33
N GLY A 881 19.07 11.99 -44.69
CA GLY A 881 20.28 11.24 -44.38
C GLY A 881 21.01 10.72 -45.62
N GLN A 882 22.31 10.98 -45.69
CA GLN A 882 23.22 10.50 -46.74
C GLN A 882 24.31 9.59 -46.16
N ALA A 883 24.99 8.81 -47.00
CA ALA A 883 26.05 7.92 -46.54
C ALA A 883 27.09 8.65 -45.68
N GLY A 884 27.32 8.15 -44.47
CA GLY A 884 28.23 8.76 -43.49
C GLY A 884 27.61 9.84 -42.58
N ASP A 885 26.34 10.23 -42.77
CA ASP A 885 25.63 11.11 -41.84
C ASP A 885 25.27 10.38 -40.52
N LEU A 886 24.94 11.17 -39.51
CA LEU A 886 24.33 10.73 -38.25
C LEU A 886 22.97 11.43 -38.09
N VAL A 887 21.89 10.66 -38.03
CA VAL A 887 20.56 11.15 -37.70
C VAL A 887 20.33 10.92 -36.21
N VAL A 888 19.92 11.94 -35.46
CA VAL A 888 19.61 11.87 -34.03
C VAL A 888 18.14 12.20 -33.83
N ILE A 889 17.37 11.25 -33.31
CA ILE A 889 15.94 11.39 -33.09
C ILE A 889 15.67 11.45 -31.59
N LEU A 890 15.03 12.54 -31.16
CA LEU A 890 14.61 12.79 -29.78
C LEU A 890 13.07 12.77 -29.71
N PRO A 891 12.46 11.57 -29.67
CA PRO A 891 11.03 11.39 -29.88
C PRO A 891 10.22 11.67 -28.61
N ASN A 892 8.93 11.92 -28.77
CA ASN A 892 7.93 11.80 -27.73
C ASN A 892 7.53 10.33 -27.54
N ASP A 893 7.24 9.62 -28.64
CA ASP A 893 6.94 8.19 -28.64
C ASP A 893 8.14 7.35 -29.11
N VAL A 894 8.76 6.67 -28.15
CA VAL A 894 9.97 5.87 -28.37
C VAL A 894 9.70 4.62 -29.21
N GLU A 895 8.53 3.99 -29.06
CA GLU A 895 8.21 2.73 -29.74
C GLU A 895 7.85 2.99 -31.20
N ASP A 896 7.00 3.99 -31.45
CA ASP A 896 6.59 4.36 -32.80
C ASP A 896 7.78 4.91 -33.61
N ALA A 897 8.63 5.75 -32.99
CA ALA A 897 9.83 6.25 -33.64
C ALA A 897 10.80 5.11 -34.02
N TRP A 898 10.99 4.13 -33.13
CA TRP A 898 11.85 2.98 -33.41
C TRP A 898 11.30 2.10 -34.55
N ALA A 899 9.99 1.86 -34.56
CA ALA A 899 9.30 1.15 -35.64
C ALA A 899 9.45 1.88 -36.98
N GLN A 900 9.31 3.21 -36.99
CA GLN A 900 9.49 4.02 -38.19
C GLN A 900 10.93 3.96 -38.73
N ILE A 901 11.94 4.02 -37.86
CA ILE A 901 13.35 3.86 -38.25
C ILE A 901 13.58 2.50 -38.91
N HIS A 902 13.02 1.41 -38.37
CA HIS A 902 13.20 0.07 -38.93
C HIS A 902 12.46 -0.12 -40.26
N ALA A 903 11.27 0.46 -40.38
CA ALA A 903 10.44 0.34 -41.57
C ALA A 903 10.89 1.23 -42.74
N PHE A 904 11.82 2.17 -42.51
CA PHE A 904 12.24 3.13 -43.52
C PHE A 904 12.96 2.47 -44.71
N ASP A 905 12.41 2.67 -45.91
CA ASP A 905 13.03 2.19 -47.15
C ASP A 905 14.21 3.07 -47.58
N SER A 906 15.41 2.62 -47.25
CA SER A 906 16.67 3.27 -47.63
C SER A 906 17.16 2.93 -49.04
N THR A 907 16.39 2.19 -49.86
CA THR A 907 16.80 1.78 -51.22
C THR A 907 17.23 2.96 -52.11
N PRO A 908 16.50 4.11 -52.15
CA PRO A 908 16.94 5.27 -52.93
C PRO A 908 18.30 5.83 -52.49
N ALA A 909 18.56 5.88 -51.18
CA ALA A 909 19.82 6.37 -50.61
C ALA A 909 20.98 5.39 -50.85
N ARG A 910 20.71 4.07 -50.84
CA ARG A 910 21.69 3.01 -51.15
C ARG A 910 22.15 3.07 -52.60
N THR A 911 21.23 3.27 -53.54
CA THR A 911 21.57 3.39 -54.98
C THR A 911 22.46 4.60 -55.24
N ALA A 912 22.12 5.77 -54.68
CA ALA A 912 22.93 6.98 -54.81
C ALA A 912 24.35 6.85 -54.20
N ALA A 913 24.48 6.13 -53.08
CA ALA A 913 25.78 5.87 -52.46
C ALA A 913 26.67 4.92 -53.28
N LEU A 914 26.07 3.93 -53.96
CA LEU A 914 26.79 3.01 -54.86
C LEU A 914 27.27 3.72 -56.12
N GLU A 915 26.49 4.65 -56.66
CA GLU A 915 26.87 5.49 -57.80
C GLU A 915 28.03 6.43 -57.43
N ALA A 916 27.98 7.07 -56.25
CA ALA A 916 29.04 7.97 -55.77
C ALA A 916 30.35 7.28 -55.34
N ALA A 917 30.35 5.95 -55.15
CA ALA A 917 31.56 5.18 -54.84
C ALA A 917 32.29 4.66 -56.11
N HIS A 918 31.67 4.81 -57.29
CA HIS A 918 32.24 4.44 -58.58
C HIS A 918 32.89 5.61 -59.34
N ASP A 919 32.67 6.85 -58.89
CA ASP A 919 33.39 8.07 -59.26
C ASP A 919 34.51 8.38 -58.24
#